data_AF-A0A4Y9SHP5-F1
#
_entry.id   AF-A0A4Y9SHP5-F1
#
_cell.length_a   1.000
_cell.length_b   1.000
_cell.length_c   1.000
_cell.angle_alpha   90.00
_cell.angle_beta   90.00
_cell.angle_gamma   90.00
#
_symmetry.space_group_name_H-M   'P 1'
#
loop_
_entity.id
_entity.type
_entity.pdbx_description
1 polymer ?
#
loop_
_entity_poly.entity_id
_entity_poly.type
_entity_poly.pdbx_seq_one_letter_code
_entity_poly.pdbx_strand_id
1 'polypeptide(L)'
;MFLPHMPDVVRCELSLRELNQMWRLIESSAKMNCPAEARLLLPAMIATRTGFAHLEQALVANLVQEKVRHVLADLGTQARYAIDLLVRNLFERTADVGFLATDADLCRFVAGLDHDQAAARQRLHDYRDKYTVYDEILLLDLDGRVLVQHDSASPVSHSADPLLAQTLDTDGYVETFRATDLRPGKARALVYSQRMLHPETGAPAGVLCLCFHFEQELDAIFRAYRDPSQRANMLLLDAQDQVISSADPLWIPAGVRMPTNTGAETRLQMFGGREYLVRTFGSAGYQGYPGPAGWKAQLMMPVDLAFRGHAASALDAVEPALLRGLLSHAEAFSPSLHELMSSVTRTTRTIERIVWNGKVTSAANDHGNAGKLNTVLDQITETGERSDALFSHSIQDLYQTVLASSLSEAGLTAQLLVDMLDRNLYERANDCRWWALSAQLRRGLAQPSDAAHAAIAAVLRHINSLYTVYARLLVYDRGGRIVACTGGDELVGQYIAGDTLSRVSALRSELDHYAEPFGPSAFYGGAATYIYHAAIRHPEHSGTVVGGIGIVFDAAPELLNMLHSGVAGRPNMQAYFVAPDGRVLAGTDDAYPTGAQLQLDGGLLALAADGASASVTRILQHRGQYVIAACSRAVGYREFRAADGVEQPVLAVLLQAFGPVREELPPQAGVRIERLSDSGADYAIFYAGRTLMALRAAHIQEAVPFARVQRTAGNGHPARVGMLDVPLSGGHKHFVWVFDLALLATGRPGAVSDNSQVMLVRQGTATIGLLVDDLHSVQQFDAADMTGSPLGHGELALAPRLIKANQGQLLIQEIDLERLYERLRA
;
A
#
# COMPACT_ATOMS: atom_id res chain seq x y z
N MET A 1 25.39 11.62 0.62
CA MET A 1 24.83 11.53 1.98
C MET A 1 24.43 10.08 2.29
N PHE A 2 23.43 9.50 1.63
CA PHE A 2 22.92 8.17 1.97
C PHE A 2 23.74 6.99 1.40
N LEU A 3 24.38 7.18 0.25
CA LEU A 3 25.08 6.11 -0.48
C LEU A 3 26.02 5.23 0.37
N PRO A 4 26.84 5.76 1.31
CA PRO A 4 27.70 4.93 2.16
C PRO A 4 26.97 3.90 3.04
N HIS A 5 25.67 4.09 3.27
CA HIS A 5 24.83 3.21 4.09
C HIS A 5 24.10 2.14 3.26
N MET A 6 24.24 2.15 1.93
CA MET A 6 23.56 1.26 0.99
C MET A 6 24.59 0.38 0.24
N PRO A 7 25.07 -0.72 0.86
CA PRO A 7 26.20 -1.51 0.32
C PRO A 7 25.89 -2.18 -1.02
N ASP A 8 24.62 -2.51 -1.26
CA ASP A 8 24.11 -3.03 -2.53
C ASP A 8 24.14 -1.96 -3.64
N VAL A 9 23.71 -0.73 -3.35
CA VAL A 9 23.77 0.39 -4.30
C VAL A 9 25.22 0.78 -4.60
N VAL A 10 26.10 0.79 -3.60
CA VAL A 10 27.55 1.02 -3.80
C VAL A 10 28.15 -0.03 -4.72
N ARG A 11 27.77 -1.30 -4.56
CA ARG A 11 28.22 -2.39 -5.44
C ARG A 11 27.72 -2.20 -6.87
N CYS A 12 26.46 -1.81 -7.05
CA CYS A 12 25.90 -1.49 -8.36
C CYS A 12 26.66 -0.31 -9.01
N GLU A 13 26.90 0.78 -8.27
CA GLU A 13 27.67 1.93 -8.77
C GLU A 13 29.08 1.52 -9.23
N LEU A 14 29.78 0.67 -8.47
CA LEU A 14 31.10 0.17 -8.85
C LEU A 14 31.05 -0.63 -10.15
N SER A 15 30.10 -1.56 -10.29
CA SER A 15 29.91 -2.35 -11.51
C SER A 15 29.62 -1.47 -12.74
N LEU A 16 28.79 -0.43 -12.59
CA LEU A 16 28.49 0.51 -13.67
C LEU A 16 29.69 1.37 -14.06
N ARG A 17 30.49 1.81 -13.07
CA ARG A 17 31.74 2.54 -13.31
C ARG A 17 32.77 1.69 -14.06
N GLU A 18 32.90 0.41 -13.72
CA GLU A 18 33.77 -0.53 -14.44
C GLU A 18 33.35 -0.65 -15.91
N LEU A 19 32.05 -0.77 -16.20
CA LEU A 19 31.54 -0.76 -17.58
C LEU A 19 31.88 0.54 -18.33
N ASN A 20 31.70 1.69 -17.68
CA ASN A 20 32.02 2.98 -18.29
C ASN A 20 33.52 3.11 -18.62
N GLN A 21 34.40 2.51 -17.79
CA GLN A 21 35.83 2.42 -18.08
C GLN A 21 36.11 1.50 -19.27
N MET A 22 35.44 0.34 -19.38
CA MET A 22 35.55 -0.54 -20.54
C MET A 22 35.20 0.19 -21.83
N TRP A 23 34.10 0.97 -21.85
CA TRP A 23 33.71 1.78 -23.00
C TRP A 23 34.79 2.79 -23.43
N ARG A 24 35.50 3.42 -22.46
CA ARG A 24 36.62 4.33 -22.77
C ARG A 24 37.82 3.60 -23.37
N LEU A 25 38.11 2.39 -22.90
CA LEU A 25 39.19 1.56 -23.44
C LEU A 25 38.89 1.14 -24.88
N ILE A 26 37.64 0.73 -25.17
CA ILE A 26 37.19 0.39 -26.52
C ILE A 26 37.29 1.62 -27.43
N GLU A 27 36.86 2.80 -26.98
CA GLU A 27 36.97 4.05 -27.73
C GLU A 27 38.43 4.37 -28.09
N SER A 28 39.35 4.25 -27.13
CA SER A 28 40.79 4.48 -27.36
C SER A 28 41.40 3.45 -28.30
N SER A 29 41.04 2.18 -28.14
CA SER A 29 41.49 1.08 -29.01
C SER A 29 41.02 1.29 -30.45
N ALA A 30 39.76 1.68 -30.64
CA ALA A 30 39.20 1.97 -31.97
C ALA A 30 39.95 3.13 -32.67
N LYS A 31 40.26 4.21 -31.93
CA LYS A 31 41.05 5.36 -32.45
C LYS A 31 42.45 4.96 -32.88
N MET A 32 43.11 4.07 -32.12
CA MET A 32 44.49 3.65 -32.38
C MET A 32 44.59 2.61 -33.50
N ASN A 33 43.67 1.65 -33.55
CA ASN A 33 43.78 0.47 -34.41
C ASN A 33 43.07 0.59 -35.76
N CYS A 34 42.03 1.44 -35.88
CA CYS A 34 41.20 1.57 -37.10
C CYS A 34 40.86 3.05 -37.44
N PRO A 35 41.83 3.96 -37.62
CA PRO A 35 41.58 5.41 -37.65
C PRO A 35 40.78 5.93 -38.85
N ALA A 36 40.71 5.21 -39.97
CA ALA A 36 39.94 5.63 -41.15
C ALA A 36 38.46 5.21 -41.02
N GLU A 37 38.24 3.97 -40.63
CA GLU A 37 36.93 3.33 -40.42
C GLU A 37 36.26 3.85 -39.14
N ALA A 38 37.05 4.11 -38.08
CA ALA A 38 36.56 4.67 -36.83
C ALA A 38 35.95 6.06 -36.99
N ARG A 39 36.27 6.84 -38.04
CA ARG A 39 35.63 8.16 -38.26
C ARG A 39 34.12 8.07 -38.42
N LEU A 40 33.61 6.94 -38.93
CA LEU A 40 32.18 6.69 -39.13
C LEU A 40 31.50 6.20 -37.84
N LEU A 41 32.22 5.45 -37.00
CA LEU A 41 31.67 4.81 -35.79
C LEU A 41 31.89 5.62 -34.50
N LEU A 42 32.97 6.41 -34.43
CA LEU A 42 33.37 7.18 -33.25
C LEU A 42 32.29 8.14 -32.74
N PRO A 43 31.62 8.94 -33.59
CA PRO A 43 30.56 9.82 -33.10
C PRO A 43 29.43 9.06 -32.42
N ALA A 44 29.06 7.90 -32.98
CA ALA A 44 28.01 7.06 -32.45
C ALA A 44 28.44 6.36 -31.15
N MET A 45 29.68 5.86 -31.07
CA MET A 45 30.25 5.29 -29.83
C MET A 45 30.35 6.31 -28.71
N ILE A 46 30.79 7.54 -29.01
CA ILE A 46 30.86 8.63 -28.03
C ILE A 46 29.46 8.97 -27.52
N ALA A 47 28.47 9.09 -28.43
CA ALA A 47 27.08 9.34 -28.07
C ALA A 47 26.53 8.24 -27.14
N THR A 48 26.76 6.96 -27.47
CA THR A 48 26.38 5.82 -26.62
C THR A 48 27.04 5.88 -25.25
N ARG A 49 28.36 6.12 -25.18
CA ARG A 49 29.10 6.22 -23.92
C ARG A 49 28.55 7.35 -23.04
N THR A 50 28.27 8.51 -23.63
CA THR A 50 27.66 9.63 -22.92
C THR A 50 26.25 9.29 -22.43
N GLY A 51 25.46 8.58 -23.24
CA GLY A 51 24.16 8.03 -22.84
C GLY A 51 24.25 7.12 -21.63
N PHE A 52 25.18 6.16 -21.62
CA PHE A 52 25.39 5.27 -20.47
C PHE A 52 25.88 5.99 -19.23
N ALA A 53 26.77 6.97 -19.36
CA ALA A 53 27.23 7.76 -18.22
C ALA A 53 26.05 8.54 -17.57
N HIS A 54 25.11 9.01 -18.39
CA HIS A 54 23.88 9.62 -17.89
C HIS A 54 22.95 8.59 -17.23
N LEU A 55 22.74 7.43 -17.85
CA LEU A 55 21.94 6.33 -17.29
C LEU A 55 22.52 5.81 -15.97
N GLU A 56 23.84 5.68 -15.86
CA GLU A 56 24.55 5.31 -14.63
C GLU A 56 24.19 6.27 -13.50
N GLN A 57 24.38 7.58 -13.72
CA GLN A 57 24.09 8.61 -12.73
C GLN A 57 22.61 8.63 -12.35
N ALA A 58 21.73 8.52 -13.34
CA ALA A 58 20.29 8.53 -13.13
C ALA A 58 19.81 7.28 -12.37
N LEU A 59 20.33 6.09 -12.70
CA LEU A 59 20.00 4.83 -12.03
C LEU A 59 20.44 4.86 -10.56
N VAL A 60 21.69 5.24 -10.28
CA VAL A 60 22.22 5.31 -8.90
C VAL A 60 21.44 6.34 -8.08
N ALA A 61 21.11 7.51 -8.67
CA ALA A 61 20.30 8.51 -7.99
C ALA A 61 18.89 7.99 -7.65
N ASN A 62 18.24 7.29 -8.59
CA ASN A 62 16.92 6.70 -8.36
C ASN A 62 16.96 5.57 -7.33
N LEU A 63 17.97 4.68 -7.37
CA LEU A 63 18.20 3.64 -6.35
C LEU A 63 18.25 4.22 -4.94
N VAL A 64 19.03 5.28 -4.76
CA VAL A 64 19.15 5.96 -3.46
C VAL A 64 17.83 6.61 -3.07
N GLN A 65 17.20 7.37 -3.97
CA GLN A 65 15.96 8.09 -3.68
C GLN A 65 14.82 7.15 -3.33
N GLU A 66 14.66 6.05 -4.06
CA GLU A 66 13.56 5.11 -3.86
C GLU A 66 13.71 4.35 -2.55
N LYS A 67 14.93 3.91 -2.21
CA LYS A 67 15.20 3.30 -0.89
C LYS A 67 14.93 4.27 0.26
N VAL A 68 15.33 5.54 0.14
CA VAL A 68 15.03 6.56 1.17
C VAL A 68 13.51 6.79 1.28
N ARG A 69 12.82 6.90 0.14
CA ARG A 69 11.37 7.11 0.07
C ARG A 69 10.62 5.96 0.72
N HIS A 70 11.00 4.71 0.43
CA HIS A 70 10.43 3.51 1.05
C HIS A 70 10.53 3.58 2.57
N VAL A 71 11.72 3.82 3.12
CA VAL A 71 11.90 3.89 4.58
C VAL A 71 11.07 5.03 5.17
N LEU A 72 11.06 6.21 4.56
CA LEU A 72 10.25 7.34 5.04
C LEU A 72 8.73 7.11 4.89
N ALA A 73 8.30 6.32 3.91
CA ALA A 73 6.91 5.94 3.75
C ALA A 73 6.49 5.01 4.89
N ASP A 74 7.26 3.93 5.14
CA ASP A 74 6.99 2.97 6.22
C ASP A 74 6.92 3.66 7.59
N LEU A 75 7.95 4.45 7.93
CA LEU A 75 7.99 5.20 9.19
C LEU A 75 6.80 6.16 9.31
N GLY A 76 6.39 6.75 8.18
CA GLY A 76 5.30 7.71 8.14
C GLY A 76 3.94 7.06 8.34
N THR A 77 3.72 5.90 7.72
CA THR A 77 2.50 5.10 7.89
C THR A 77 2.34 4.68 9.35
N GLN A 78 3.39 4.14 9.98
CA GLN A 78 3.38 3.76 11.39
C GLN A 78 3.11 4.96 12.32
N ALA A 79 3.75 6.12 12.07
CA ALA A 79 3.56 7.31 12.89
C ALA A 79 2.12 7.84 12.81
N ARG A 80 1.56 7.91 11.60
CA ARG A 80 0.17 8.33 11.39
C ARG A 80 -0.80 7.43 12.15
N TYR A 81 -0.63 6.12 12.03
CA TYR A 81 -1.51 5.15 12.67
C TYR A 81 -1.45 5.24 14.20
N ALA A 82 -0.26 5.43 14.76
CA ALA A 82 -0.11 5.63 16.20
C ALA A 82 -0.87 6.85 16.72
N ILE A 83 -0.78 8.01 16.03
CA ILE A 83 -1.48 9.23 16.49
C ILE A 83 -2.99 9.15 16.27
N ASP A 84 -3.44 8.59 15.15
CA ASP A 84 -4.87 8.52 14.83
C ASP A 84 -5.61 7.51 15.73
N LEU A 85 -4.98 6.37 16.05
CA LEU A 85 -5.53 5.43 17.04
C LEU A 85 -5.63 6.05 18.43
N LEU A 86 -4.59 6.79 18.85
CA LEU A 86 -4.60 7.47 20.13
C LEU A 86 -5.72 8.51 20.20
N VAL A 87 -5.83 9.41 19.22
CA VAL A 87 -6.86 10.47 19.21
C VAL A 87 -8.27 9.88 19.21
N ARG A 88 -8.50 8.79 18.47
CA ARG A 88 -9.79 8.09 18.50
C ARG A 88 -10.09 7.50 19.87
N ASN A 89 -9.10 6.89 20.53
CA ASN A 89 -9.28 6.35 21.88
C ASN A 89 -9.62 7.47 22.87
N LEU A 90 -8.91 8.60 22.80
CA LEU A 90 -9.14 9.76 23.65
C LEU A 90 -10.52 10.39 23.45
N PHE A 91 -11.03 10.42 22.21
CA PHE A 91 -12.39 10.90 21.92
C PHE A 91 -13.46 10.16 22.73
N GLU A 92 -13.41 8.83 22.80
CA GLU A 92 -14.40 8.03 23.53
C GLU A 92 -14.44 8.40 25.02
N ARG A 93 -13.30 8.78 25.61
CA ARG A 93 -13.21 9.20 27.02
C ARG A 93 -13.98 10.49 27.33
N THR A 94 -14.19 11.35 26.31
CA THR A 94 -14.97 12.58 26.46
C THR A 94 -16.46 12.29 26.72
N ALA A 95 -16.99 11.21 26.13
CA ALA A 95 -18.35 10.76 26.36
C ALA A 95 -18.46 10.01 27.70
N ASP A 96 -17.48 9.17 28.02
CA ASP A 96 -17.43 8.37 29.25
C ASP A 96 -17.58 9.22 30.53
N VAL A 97 -16.79 10.29 30.66
CA VAL A 97 -16.85 11.18 31.82
C VAL A 97 -18.20 11.88 31.92
N GLY A 98 -18.78 12.27 30.76
CA GLY A 98 -20.07 12.91 30.71
C GLY A 98 -21.20 12.00 31.15
N PHE A 99 -21.15 10.73 30.77
CA PHE A 99 -22.15 9.75 31.19
C PHE A 99 -22.03 9.42 32.68
N LEU A 100 -20.84 9.06 33.15
CA LEU A 100 -20.66 8.63 34.54
C LEU A 100 -20.91 9.78 35.53
N ALA A 101 -20.69 11.03 35.14
CA ALA A 101 -21.04 12.21 35.95
C ALA A 101 -22.55 12.39 36.16
N THR A 102 -23.40 11.64 35.44
CA THR A 102 -24.86 11.62 35.58
C THR A 102 -25.39 10.36 36.28
N ASP A 103 -24.53 9.45 36.74
CA ASP A 103 -24.96 8.25 37.46
C ASP A 103 -25.71 8.64 38.74
N ALA A 104 -26.96 8.18 38.85
CA ALA A 104 -27.88 8.62 39.89
C ALA A 104 -27.39 8.29 41.32
N ASP A 105 -26.76 7.13 41.50
CA ASP A 105 -26.31 6.69 42.82
C ASP A 105 -25.05 7.49 43.23
N LEU A 106 -24.13 7.74 42.29
CA LEU A 106 -22.96 8.59 42.52
C LEU A 106 -23.35 10.07 42.75
N CYS A 107 -24.29 10.62 41.97
CA CYS A 107 -24.78 11.99 42.16
C CYS A 107 -25.43 12.18 43.54
N ARG A 108 -26.21 11.20 44.02
CA ARG A 108 -26.80 11.23 45.37
C ARG A 108 -25.74 11.19 46.46
N PHE A 109 -24.72 10.34 46.30
CA PHE A 109 -23.60 10.25 47.22
C PHE A 109 -22.80 11.56 47.29
N VAL A 110 -22.43 12.13 46.14
CA VAL A 110 -21.68 13.39 46.06
C VAL A 110 -22.49 14.57 46.59
N ALA A 111 -23.82 14.58 46.38
CA ALA A 111 -24.73 15.57 46.95
C ALA A 111 -24.93 15.44 48.47
N GLY A 112 -24.38 14.40 49.12
CA GLY A 112 -24.59 14.14 50.54
C GLY A 112 -26.00 13.65 50.89
N LEU A 113 -26.77 13.16 49.90
CA LEU A 113 -28.08 12.53 50.09
C LEU A 113 -27.95 11.04 50.44
N ASP A 114 -26.79 10.45 50.18
CA ASP A 114 -26.37 9.13 50.61
C ASP A 114 -24.98 9.24 51.27
N HIS A 115 -24.70 8.36 52.21
CA HIS A 115 -23.45 8.33 52.98
C HIS A 115 -22.73 6.98 52.88
N ASP A 116 -23.25 6.03 52.09
CA ASP A 116 -22.60 4.73 51.88
C ASP A 116 -21.40 4.83 50.92
N GLN A 117 -20.24 5.16 51.49
CA GLN A 117 -18.98 5.21 50.75
C GLN A 117 -18.58 3.84 50.17
N ALA A 118 -18.99 2.73 50.80
CA ALA A 118 -18.66 1.39 50.31
C ALA A 118 -19.44 1.08 49.02
N ALA A 119 -20.73 1.43 48.99
CA ALA A 119 -21.55 1.31 47.79
C ALA A 119 -21.02 2.20 46.65
N ALA A 120 -20.68 3.46 46.94
CA ALA A 120 -20.09 4.36 45.94
C ALA A 120 -18.78 3.80 45.38
N ARG A 121 -17.89 3.27 46.24
CA ARG A 121 -16.63 2.63 45.81
C ARG A 121 -16.88 1.40 44.95
N GLN A 122 -17.81 0.53 45.34
CA GLN A 122 -18.17 -0.64 44.55
C GLN A 122 -18.70 -0.23 43.17
N ARG A 123 -19.50 0.84 43.09
CA ARG A 123 -19.99 1.38 41.82
C ARG A 123 -18.85 1.85 40.90
N LEU A 124 -17.79 2.44 41.46
CA LEU A 124 -16.58 2.79 40.70
C LEU A 124 -15.82 1.54 40.21
N HIS A 125 -15.72 0.49 41.03
CA HIS A 125 -15.14 -0.80 40.63
C HIS A 125 -15.93 -1.43 39.48
N ASP A 126 -17.26 -1.45 39.57
CA ASP A 126 -18.14 -2.03 38.55
C ASP A 126 -18.00 -1.33 37.19
N TYR A 127 -17.71 -0.02 37.19
CA TYR A 127 -17.41 0.75 35.98
C TYR A 127 -16.03 0.40 35.43
N ARG A 128 -14.98 0.52 36.26
CA ARG A 128 -13.59 0.26 35.87
C ARG A 128 -13.40 -1.16 35.34
N ASP A 129 -14.06 -2.16 35.92
CA ASP A 129 -13.93 -3.55 35.51
C ASP A 129 -14.54 -3.83 34.13
N LYS A 130 -15.40 -2.93 33.62
CA LYS A 130 -15.90 -2.96 32.24
C LYS A 130 -15.06 -2.08 31.31
N TYR A 131 -14.59 -0.93 31.78
CA TYR A 131 -13.74 0.00 31.05
C TYR A 131 -12.33 -0.03 31.63
N THR A 132 -11.57 -1.08 31.29
CA THR A 132 -10.23 -1.33 31.86
C THR A 132 -9.15 -0.33 31.42
N VAL A 133 -9.54 0.64 30.60
CA VAL A 133 -8.74 1.79 30.14
C VAL A 133 -8.43 2.81 31.23
N TYR A 134 -9.18 2.80 32.34
CA TYR A 134 -8.97 3.70 33.48
C TYR A 134 -8.14 3.03 34.57
N ASP A 135 -7.16 3.75 35.12
CA ASP A 135 -6.37 3.29 36.27
C ASP A 135 -6.80 3.93 37.59
N GLU A 136 -7.58 5.00 37.56
CA GLU A 136 -8.15 5.64 38.74
C GLU A 136 -9.42 6.42 38.41
N ILE A 137 -10.36 6.44 39.36
CA ILE A 137 -11.59 7.22 39.32
C ILE A 137 -11.78 7.87 40.69
N LEU A 138 -11.93 9.19 40.73
CA LEU A 138 -12.14 9.94 41.98
C LEU A 138 -13.41 10.78 41.92
N LEU A 139 -14.09 10.88 43.07
CA LEU A 139 -15.15 11.87 43.31
C LEU A 139 -14.65 12.91 44.30
N LEU A 140 -14.76 14.18 43.94
CA LEU A 140 -14.36 15.33 44.75
C LEU A 140 -15.59 16.12 45.19
N ASP A 141 -15.54 16.70 46.39
CA ASP A 141 -16.48 17.76 46.78
C ASP A 141 -16.08 19.11 46.13
N LEU A 142 -16.88 20.15 46.43
CA LEU A 142 -16.65 21.50 45.90
C LEU A 142 -15.36 22.15 46.40
N ASP A 143 -14.80 21.68 47.53
CA ASP A 143 -13.57 22.17 48.14
C ASP A 143 -12.34 21.34 47.72
N GLY A 144 -12.53 20.30 46.90
CA GLY A 144 -11.48 19.41 46.42
C GLY A 144 -11.14 18.24 47.33
N ARG A 145 -11.92 17.97 48.39
CA ARG A 145 -11.72 16.77 49.22
C ARG A 145 -12.17 15.54 48.45
N VAL A 146 -11.38 14.48 48.51
CA VAL A 146 -11.71 13.21 47.88
C VAL A 146 -12.77 12.51 48.72
N LEU A 147 -13.99 12.41 48.19
CA LEU A 147 -15.12 11.73 48.81
C LEU A 147 -14.97 10.22 48.72
N VAL A 148 -14.58 9.73 47.55
CA VAL A 148 -14.28 8.32 47.29
C VAL A 148 -13.35 8.22 46.09
N GLN A 149 -12.51 7.19 46.11
CA GLN A 149 -11.66 6.82 44.98
C GLN A 149 -11.74 5.31 44.77
N HIS A 150 -11.46 4.89 43.54
CA HIS A 150 -11.44 3.49 43.15
C HIS A 150 -10.20 2.77 43.69
N ASP A 151 -8.98 3.28 43.46
CA ASP A 151 -7.75 2.59 43.87
C ASP A 151 -7.42 2.86 45.35
N SER A 152 -7.74 1.93 46.25
CA SER A 152 -7.40 2.07 47.67
C SER A 152 -5.90 1.98 47.98
N ALA A 153 -5.05 1.55 47.05
CA ALA A 153 -3.60 1.41 47.28
C ALA A 153 -2.85 2.75 47.24
N SER A 154 -3.42 3.77 46.58
CA SER A 154 -2.81 5.10 46.40
C SER A 154 -3.74 6.21 46.94
N PRO A 155 -3.97 6.28 48.26
CA PRO A 155 -4.96 7.20 48.85
C PRO A 155 -4.61 8.67 48.60
N VAL A 156 -5.57 9.40 48.04
CA VAL A 156 -5.56 10.86 47.91
C VAL A 156 -6.67 11.40 48.82
N SER A 157 -6.37 12.40 49.64
CA SER A 157 -7.34 12.99 50.57
C SER A 157 -7.93 14.31 50.09
N HIS A 158 -7.17 15.07 49.31
CA HIS A 158 -7.53 16.41 48.85
C HIS A 158 -6.75 16.76 47.59
N SER A 159 -7.34 17.58 46.72
CA SER A 159 -6.71 18.16 45.55
C SER A 159 -6.85 19.68 45.55
N ALA A 160 -5.74 20.36 45.28
CA ALA A 160 -5.67 21.79 45.05
C ALA A 160 -5.40 22.11 43.56
N ASP A 161 -5.52 21.12 42.67
CA ASP A 161 -5.25 21.31 41.25
C ASP A 161 -6.24 22.33 40.64
N PRO A 162 -5.77 23.30 39.82
CA PRO A 162 -6.64 24.25 39.13
C PRO A 162 -7.75 23.63 38.29
N LEU A 163 -7.64 22.34 37.93
CA LEU A 163 -8.70 21.62 37.21
C LEU A 163 -10.03 21.69 37.97
N LEU A 164 -10.04 21.67 39.31
CA LEU A 164 -11.28 21.66 40.08
C LEU A 164 -12.15 22.88 39.76
N ALA A 165 -11.56 24.07 39.86
CA ALA A 165 -12.25 25.33 39.59
C ALA A 165 -12.65 25.43 38.11
N GLN A 166 -11.79 24.98 37.19
CA GLN A 166 -12.09 24.97 35.75
C GLN A 166 -13.28 24.07 35.43
N THR A 167 -13.35 22.89 36.04
CA THR A 167 -14.41 21.91 35.82
C THR A 167 -15.74 22.37 36.41
N LEU A 168 -15.74 23.04 37.56
CA LEU A 168 -16.96 23.60 38.14
C LEU A 168 -17.55 24.75 37.29
N ASP A 169 -16.70 25.54 36.62
CA ASP A 169 -17.10 26.67 35.76
C ASP A 169 -17.50 26.23 34.34
N THR A 170 -17.24 24.97 33.96
CA THR A 170 -17.50 24.44 32.62
C THR A 170 -18.79 23.61 32.58
N ASP A 171 -19.65 23.85 31.58
CA ASP A 171 -20.92 23.11 31.40
C ASP A 171 -20.73 21.68 30.82
N GLY A 172 -19.51 21.28 30.48
CA GLY A 172 -19.13 19.99 29.93
C GLY A 172 -17.84 19.43 30.54
N TYR A 173 -17.14 18.56 29.80
CA TYR A 173 -15.90 17.96 30.28
C TYR A 173 -14.71 18.92 30.18
N VAL A 174 -13.72 18.72 31.06
CA VAL A 174 -12.39 19.35 31.03
C VAL A 174 -11.34 18.26 30.87
N GLU A 175 -10.53 18.36 29.81
CA GLU A 175 -9.38 17.50 29.55
C GLU A 175 -8.09 18.15 30.07
N THR A 176 -7.34 17.44 30.91
CA THR A 176 -6.11 17.93 31.52
C THR A 176 -4.98 16.92 31.39
N PHE A 177 -3.84 17.34 30.84
CA PHE A 177 -2.61 16.53 30.77
C PHE A 177 -1.42 17.24 31.42
N ARG A 178 -1.17 16.98 32.71
CA ARG A 178 -0.06 17.56 33.49
C ARG A 178 0.20 16.77 34.76
N ALA A 179 1.26 17.11 35.50
CA ALA A 179 1.41 16.66 36.88
C ALA A 179 0.22 17.17 37.72
N THR A 180 -0.35 16.31 38.55
CA THR A 180 -1.51 16.62 39.39
C THR A 180 -1.40 15.86 40.72
N ASP A 181 -1.92 16.45 41.79
CA ASP A 181 -1.97 15.82 43.12
C ASP A 181 -3.03 14.69 43.20
N LEU A 182 -3.94 14.60 42.23
CA LEU A 182 -4.87 13.48 42.07
C LEU A 182 -4.18 12.16 41.69
N ARG A 183 -2.97 12.22 41.14
CA ARG A 183 -2.15 11.04 40.78
C ARG A 183 -0.73 11.23 41.29
N PRO A 184 -0.52 11.17 42.62
CA PRO A 184 0.80 11.38 43.21
C PRO A 184 1.79 10.34 42.69
N GLY A 185 3.01 10.77 42.40
CA GLY A 185 4.06 9.89 41.86
C GLY A 185 4.04 9.71 40.35
N LYS A 186 2.98 10.13 39.64
CA LYS A 186 3.02 10.24 38.17
C LYS A 186 3.59 11.58 37.74
N ALA A 187 4.51 11.56 36.78
CA ALA A 187 5.07 12.79 36.21
C ALA A 187 4.02 13.62 35.46
N ARG A 188 3.05 12.94 34.83
CA ARG A 188 1.89 13.52 34.16
C ARG A 188 0.72 12.54 34.29
N ALA A 189 -0.51 13.04 34.35
CA ALA A 189 -1.72 12.25 34.24
C ALA A 189 -2.65 12.87 33.20
N LEU A 190 -3.34 12.03 32.44
CA LEU A 190 -4.43 12.44 31.57
C LEU A 190 -5.75 12.27 32.32
N VAL A 191 -6.36 13.38 32.70
CA VAL A 191 -7.57 13.43 33.52
C VAL A 191 -8.69 14.07 32.71
N TYR A 192 -9.80 13.35 32.58
CA TYR A 192 -11.08 13.88 32.13
C TYR A 192 -11.92 14.16 33.36
N SER A 193 -12.45 15.37 33.49
CA SER A 193 -13.25 15.74 34.65
C SER A 193 -14.53 16.45 34.25
N GLN A 194 -15.59 16.26 35.02
CA GLN A 194 -16.88 16.90 34.80
C GLN A 194 -17.59 17.16 36.13
N ARG A 195 -18.29 18.30 36.21
CA ARG A 195 -19.11 18.61 37.38
C ARG A 195 -20.27 17.63 37.51
N MET A 196 -20.53 17.20 38.73
CA MET A 196 -21.70 16.40 39.09
C MET A 196 -22.75 17.31 39.69
N LEU A 197 -24.02 17.12 39.31
CA LEU A 197 -25.12 17.98 39.72
C LEU A 197 -25.96 17.33 40.82
N HIS A 198 -26.43 18.14 41.77
CA HIS A 198 -27.36 17.71 42.78
C HIS A 198 -28.68 17.28 42.11
N PRO A 199 -29.19 16.06 42.38
CA PRO A 199 -30.31 15.50 41.62
C PRO A 199 -31.63 16.27 41.79
N GLU A 200 -31.82 16.96 42.92
CA GLU A 200 -33.03 17.74 43.20
C GLU A 200 -32.95 19.23 42.83
N THR A 201 -31.79 19.87 43.02
CA THR A 201 -31.64 21.34 42.84
C THR A 201 -30.96 21.71 41.52
N GLY A 202 -30.27 20.77 40.88
CA GLY A 202 -29.47 21.00 39.68
C GLY A 202 -28.18 21.82 39.92
N ALA A 203 -27.89 22.21 41.16
CA ALA A 203 -26.66 22.93 41.49
C ALA A 203 -25.42 21.98 41.46
N PRO A 204 -24.22 22.48 41.14
CA PRO A 204 -23.00 21.67 41.28
C PRO A 204 -22.86 21.11 42.70
N ALA A 205 -22.64 19.80 42.80
CA ALA A 205 -22.48 19.07 44.05
C ALA A 205 -21.02 18.59 44.26
N GLY A 206 -20.27 18.39 43.19
CA GLY A 206 -18.89 17.94 43.23
C GLY A 206 -18.33 17.71 41.82
N VAL A 207 -17.21 17.01 41.72
CA VAL A 207 -16.52 16.72 40.45
C VAL A 207 -16.15 15.25 40.35
N LEU A 208 -16.44 14.65 39.19
CA LEU A 208 -15.92 13.33 38.79
C LEU A 208 -14.60 13.54 38.05
N CYS A 209 -13.59 12.74 38.40
CA CYS A 209 -12.30 12.68 37.70
C CYS A 209 -12.03 11.25 37.22
N LEU A 210 -11.88 11.07 35.90
CA LEU A 210 -11.41 9.83 35.28
C LEU A 210 -9.95 9.95 34.86
N CYS A 211 -9.10 9.11 35.43
CA CYS A 211 -7.68 9.05 35.08
C CYS A 211 -7.46 7.93 34.06
N PHE A 212 -7.17 8.33 32.83
CA PHE A 212 -6.86 7.39 31.75
C PHE A 212 -5.50 6.73 31.98
N HIS A 213 -5.43 5.40 31.78
CA HIS A 213 -4.18 4.65 31.89
C HIS A 213 -3.31 4.83 30.64
N PHE A 214 -2.90 6.09 30.44
CA PHE A 214 -2.25 6.59 29.25
C PHE A 214 -0.98 5.81 28.87
N GLU A 215 -0.15 5.47 29.86
CA GLU A 215 1.10 4.74 29.63
C GLU A 215 0.85 3.34 29.06
N GLN A 216 -0.13 2.60 29.60
CA GLN A 216 -0.45 1.25 29.12
C GLN A 216 -1.04 1.28 27.70
N GLU A 217 -1.88 2.27 27.38
CA GLU A 217 -2.43 2.39 26.03
C GLU A 217 -1.33 2.69 25.01
N LEU A 218 -0.43 3.62 25.32
CA LEU A 218 0.70 3.91 24.44
C LEU A 218 1.63 2.73 24.29
N ASP A 219 1.90 1.97 25.35
CA ASP A 219 2.68 0.73 25.26
C ASP A 219 2.02 -0.29 24.32
N ALA A 220 0.70 -0.42 24.37
CA ALA A 220 -0.05 -1.32 23.49
C ALA A 220 0.03 -0.88 22.03
N ILE A 221 -0.20 0.42 21.76
CA ILE A 221 -0.04 1.01 20.41
C ILE A 221 1.39 0.81 19.93
N PHE A 222 2.39 1.08 20.79
CA PHE A 222 3.78 0.95 20.40
C PHE A 222 4.17 -0.49 20.10
N ARG A 223 3.70 -1.46 20.88
CA ARG A 223 3.96 -2.88 20.61
C ARG A 223 3.34 -3.36 19.30
N ALA A 224 2.15 -2.88 18.96
CA ALA A 224 1.43 -3.27 17.76
C ALA A 224 2.08 -2.74 16.47
N TYR A 225 2.60 -1.50 16.49
CA TYR A 225 3.04 -0.81 15.26
C TYR A 225 4.55 -0.55 15.16
N ARG A 226 5.34 -0.81 16.21
CA ARG A 226 6.81 -0.65 16.13
C ARG A 226 7.42 -1.66 15.16
N ASP A 227 8.59 -1.33 14.63
CA ASP A 227 9.43 -2.29 13.90
C ASP A 227 9.72 -3.51 14.81
N PRO A 228 9.33 -4.74 14.43
CA PRO A 228 9.62 -5.94 15.22
C PRO A 228 11.12 -6.17 15.45
N SER A 229 11.95 -5.70 14.52
CA SER A 229 13.41 -5.75 14.63
C SER A 229 14.00 -4.59 15.46
N GLN A 230 13.15 -3.70 15.97
CA GLN A 230 13.50 -2.58 16.85
C GLN A 230 14.58 -1.64 16.28
N ARG A 231 14.66 -1.53 14.93
CA ARG A 231 15.59 -0.61 14.27
C ARG A 231 15.12 0.85 14.30
N ALA A 232 13.85 1.09 14.61
CA ALA A 232 13.27 2.41 14.77
C ALA A 232 12.68 2.58 16.17
N ASN A 233 12.78 3.79 16.70
CA ASN A 233 12.07 4.20 17.91
C ASN A 233 10.83 5.00 17.54
N MET A 234 9.75 4.77 18.27
CA MET A 234 8.48 5.47 18.10
C MET A 234 8.23 6.32 19.34
N LEU A 235 7.85 7.57 19.10
CA LEU A 235 7.72 8.61 20.09
C LEU A 235 6.36 9.28 19.97
N LEU A 236 5.79 9.68 21.09
CA LEU A 236 4.75 10.70 21.14
C LEU A 236 5.39 12.00 21.63
N LEU A 237 5.13 13.10 20.93
CA LEU A 237 5.66 14.44 21.19
C LEU A 237 4.53 15.41 21.54
N ASP A 238 4.84 16.42 22.35
CA ASP A 238 3.94 17.54 22.62
C ASP A 238 4.05 18.66 21.57
N ALA A 239 3.32 19.75 21.80
CA ALA A 239 3.31 20.91 20.93
C ALA A 239 4.71 21.55 20.75
N GLN A 240 5.59 21.42 21.75
CA GLN A 240 6.95 21.96 21.79
C GLN A 240 8.02 20.99 21.25
N ASP A 241 7.59 19.86 20.68
CA ASP A 241 8.42 18.77 20.18
C ASP A 241 9.18 18.03 21.29
N GLN A 242 8.69 18.05 22.54
CA GLN A 242 9.28 17.27 23.62
C GLN A 242 8.63 15.90 23.72
N VAL A 243 9.44 14.88 24.01
CA VAL A 243 8.97 13.50 24.15
C VAL A 243 8.02 13.39 25.33
N ILE A 244 6.76 13.05 25.04
CA ILE A 244 5.77 12.63 26.02
C ILE A 244 6.04 11.18 26.44
N SER A 245 6.14 10.29 25.45
CA SER A 245 6.38 8.86 25.65
C SER A 245 7.25 8.29 24.53
N SER A 246 7.96 7.22 24.84
CA SER A 246 8.93 6.57 23.96
C SER A 246 8.77 5.05 24.04
N ALA A 247 8.75 4.39 22.88
CA ALA A 247 8.72 2.93 22.79
C ALA A 247 10.00 2.27 23.33
N ASP A 248 11.11 3.02 23.35
CA ASP A 248 12.35 2.66 24.03
C ASP A 248 12.92 3.87 24.79
N PRO A 249 12.57 4.02 26.09
CA PRO A 249 13.05 5.11 26.93
C PRO A 249 14.56 5.08 27.20
N LEU A 250 15.24 3.92 27.06
CA LEU A 250 16.70 3.84 27.20
C LEU A 250 17.39 4.47 26.00
N TRP A 251 16.77 4.38 24.83
CA TRP A 251 17.24 5.04 23.63
C TRP A 251 16.90 6.54 23.64
N ILE A 252 15.64 6.89 23.82
CA ILE A 252 15.19 8.29 23.84
C ILE A 252 14.24 8.48 25.03
N PRO A 253 14.66 9.15 26.12
CA PRO A 253 13.83 9.34 27.30
C PRO A 253 12.79 10.47 27.12
N ALA A 254 11.76 10.45 27.97
CA ALA A 254 10.77 11.53 28.04
C ALA A 254 11.40 12.89 28.41
N GLY A 255 10.78 13.98 27.97
CA GLY A 255 11.21 15.37 28.21
C GLY A 255 12.32 15.87 27.29
N VAL A 256 12.88 15.02 26.44
CA VAL A 256 13.87 15.44 25.45
C VAL A 256 13.19 16.11 24.26
N ARG A 257 13.76 17.21 23.78
CA ARG A 257 13.28 17.88 22.57
C ARG A 257 13.82 17.20 21.31
N MET A 258 12.93 16.85 20.39
CA MET A 258 13.26 16.15 19.15
C MET A 258 13.21 17.08 17.93
N PRO A 259 14.07 16.85 16.93
CA PRO A 259 13.92 17.49 15.64
C PRO A 259 12.76 16.79 14.88
N THR A 260 11.96 17.54 14.11
CA THR A 260 10.74 17.02 13.47
C THR A 260 10.79 17.06 11.95
N ASN A 261 10.01 16.17 11.32
CA ASN A 261 9.90 16.08 9.85
C ASN A 261 8.46 15.81 9.41
N THR A 262 7.64 16.86 9.40
CA THR A 262 6.25 16.79 8.93
C THR A 262 6.17 16.70 7.40
N GLY A 263 6.99 17.47 6.68
CA GLY A 263 6.99 17.58 5.21
C GLY A 263 7.57 16.40 4.42
N ALA A 264 7.96 15.30 5.08
CA ALA A 264 8.58 14.13 4.45
C ALA A 264 9.89 14.45 3.72
N GLU A 265 10.62 15.46 4.19
CA GLU A 265 11.88 15.87 3.56
C GLU A 265 12.91 14.74 3.63
N THR A 266 13.63 14.50 2.55
CA THR A 266 14.71 13.50 2.45
C THR A 266 16.02 14.02 3.06
N ARG A 267 15.95 14.60 4.25
CA ARG A 267 17.11 15.13 5.00
C ARG A 267 17.38 14.29 6.24
N LEU A 268 18.66 14.04 6.51
CA LEU A 268 19.08 13.43 7.77
C LEU A 268 18.92 14.44 8.91
N GLN A 269 18.44 13.95 10.05
CA GLN A 269 18.34 14.75 11.26
C GLN A 269 19.35 14.26 12.30
N MET A 270 20.08 15.20 12.89
CA MET A 270 21.09 14.91 13.90
C MET A 270 20.45 14.89 15.28
N PHE A 271 20.65 13.81 16.03
CA PHE A 271 20.26 13.71 17.43
C PHE A 271 21.25 12.82 18.19
N GLY A 272 21.68 13.25 19.39
CA GLY A 272 22.59 12.44 20.22
C GLY A 272 23.91 12.03 19.52
N GLY A 273 24.40 12.84 18.57
CA GLY A 273 25.60 12.53 17.77
C GLY A 273 25.41 11.48 16.67
N ARG A 274 24.17 11.08 16.36
CA ARG A 274 23.82 10.16 15.29
C ARG A 274 22.84 10.79 14.29
N GLU A 275 22.89 10.31 13.06
CA GLU A 275 21.99 10.73 11.98
C GLU A 275 20.79 9.79 11.85
N TYR A 276 19.61 10.38 11.67
CA TYR A 276 18.33 9.70 11.63
C TYR A 276 17.53 10.07 10.39
N LEU A 277 16.79 9.08 9.86
CA LEU A 277 15.57 9.32 9.10
C LEU A 277 14.42 9.49 10.08
N VAL A 278 13.64 10.55 9.89
CA VAL A 278 12.58 10.95 10.82
C VAL A 278 11.29 11.20 10.05
N ARG A 279 10.15 10.77 10.60
CA ARG A 279 8.81 11.15 10.15
C ARG A 279 7.95 11.55 11.32
N THR A 280 7.17 12.62 11.15
CA THR A 280 6.34 13.20 12.21
C THR A 280 4.95 13.52 11.68
N PHE A 281 3.93 13.11 12.42
CA PHE A 281 2.52 13.29 12.07
C PHE A 281 1.73 13.82 13.26
N GLY A 282 0.88 14.82 13.03
CA GLY A 282 -0.25 15.13 13.91
C GLY A 282 -1.51 14.43 13.40
N SER A 283 -2.54 14.37 14.24
CA SER A 283 -3.84 13.86 13.80
C SER A 283 -4.64 14.93 13.05
N ALA A 284 -5.52 14.48 12.16
CA ALA A 284 -6.56 15.32 11.56
C ALA A 284 -7.79 15.49 12.48
N GLY A 285 -7.81 14.80 13.62
CA GLY A 285 -8.96 14.71 14.52
C GLY A 285 -9.92 13.59 14.14
N TYR A 286 -10.89 13.33 15.02
CA TYR A 286 -11.91 12.30 14.87
C TYR A 286 -13.27 12.86 15.35
N GLN A 287 -14.30 12.81 14.49
CA GLN A 287 -15.66 13.29 14.80
C GLN A 287 -15.72 14.69 15.46
N GLY A 288 -14.86 15.61 15.02
CA GLY A 288 -14.79 16.98 15.55
C GLY A 288 -13.86 17.17 16.76
N TYR A 289 -13.34 16.08 17.35
CA TYR A 289 -12.33 16.13 18.38
C TYR A 289 -10.92 16.10 17.77
N PRO A 290 -10.12 17.18 17.91
CA PRO A 290 -8.80 17.29 17.28
C PRO A 290 -7.69 16.51 18.01
N GLY A 291 -7.97 15.94 19.18
CA GLY A 291 -6.95 15.45 20.10
C GLY A 291 -6.31 16.56 20.94
N PRO A 292 -5.45 16.20 21.90
CA PRO A 292 -4.73 17.19 22.69
C PRO A 292 -3.84 18.08 21.82
N ALA A 293 -3.88 19.38 22.09
CA ALA A 293 -3.33 20.40 21.20
C ALA A 293 -1.83 20.17 20.91
N GLY A 294 -1.51 20.05 19.62
CA GLY A 294 -0.13 19.96 19.12
C GLY A 294 0.55 18.61 19.36
N TRP A 295 -0.16 17.58 19.83
CA TRP A 295 0.41 16.24 19.93
C TRP A 295 0.76 15.66 18.57
N LYS A 296 1.91 14.99 18.52
CA LYS A 296 2.50 14.43 17.30
C LYS A 296 3.06 13.04 17.59
N ALA A 297 2.82 12.07 16.72
CA ALA A 297 3.60 10.84 16.71
C ALA A 297 4.82 11.01 15.79
N GLN A 298 5.94 10.42 16.18
CA GLN A 298 7.18 10.45 15.44
C GLN A 298 7.83 9.08 15.43
N LEU A 299 8.36 8.67 14.28
CA LEU A 299 9.30 7.55 14.22
C LEU A 299 10.68 8.04 13.77
N MET A 300 11.71 7.43 14.35
CA MET A 300 13.11 7.72 14.09
C MET A 300 13.89 6.44 13.86
N MET A 301 14.61 6.37 12.75
CA MET A 301 15.46 5.23 12.39
C MET A 301 16.88 5.73 12.10
N PRO A 302 17.93 5.20 12.77
CA PRO A 302 19.31 5.52 12.44
C PRO A 302 19.62 5.19 10.99
N VAL A 303 20.30 6.10 10.31
CA VAL A 303 20.65 5.90 8.89
C VAL A 303 21.51 4.66 8.67
N ASP A 304 22.34 4.28 9.64
CA ASP A 304 23.19 3.09 9.57
C ASP A 304 22.40 1.77 9.64
N LEU A 305 21.16 1.79 10.14
CA LEU A 305 20.25 0.64 10.18
C LEU A 305 19.18 0.70 9.09
N ALA A 306 18.88 1.89 8.57
CA ALA A 306 17.75 2.14 7.68
C ALA A 306 17.73 1.29 6.41
N PHE A 307 18.90 0.95 5.88
CA PHE A 307 19.02 0.18 4.63
C PHE A 307 19.58 -1.23 4.86
N ARG A 308 19.63 -1.68 6.13
CA ARG A 308 20.07 -3.03 6.51
C ARG A 308 18.85 -3.93 6.72
N GLY A 309 18.68 -4.91 5.85
CA GLY A 309 17.57 -5.87 5.89
C GLY A 309 16.85 -5.89 4.56
N HIS A 310 16.90 -7.01 3.85
CA HIS A 310 16.27 -7.17 2.55
C HIS A 310 14.79 -7.50 2.73
N ALA A 311 13.91 -6.62 2.25
CA ALA A 311 12.49 -6.93 1.99
C ALA A 311 12.31 -7.84 0.76
N ALA A 312 13.37 -8.55 0.33
CA ALA A 312 13.36 -9.38 -0.88
C ALA A 312 12.51 -10.64 -0.74
N SER A 313 12.30 -11.17 0.48
CA SER A 313 11.61 -12.45 0.65
C SER A 313 10.10 -12.40 0.39
N ALA A 314 9.48 -11.21 0.36
CA ALA A 314 8.05 -11.07 0.13
C ALA A 314 7.66 -11.42 -1.32
N LEU A 315 8.60 -11.23 -2.26
CA LEU A 315 8.38 -11.44 -3.69
C LEU A 315 8.90 -12.79 -4.21
N ASP A 316 9.75 -13.48 -3.45
CA ASP A 316 10.32 -14.79 -3.82
C ASP A 316 9.25 -15.87 -4.08
N ALA A 317 8.07 -15.71 -3.49
CA ALA A 317 6.93 -16.63 -3.65
C ALA A 317 5.94 -16.21 -4.76
N VAL A 318 6.20 -15.12 -5.49
CA VAL A 318 5.31 -14.61 -6.55
C VAL A 318 5.62 -15.31 -7.87
N GLU A 319 4.58 -15.75 -8.56
CA GLU A 319 4.74 -16.38 -9.87
C GLU A 319 5.38 -15.40 -10.87
N PRO A 320 6.43 -15.79 -11.61
CA PRO A 320 7.11 -14.90 -12.56
C PRO A 320 6.19 -14.32 -13.65
N ALA A 321 5.09 -15.00 -13.98
CA ALA A 321 4.09 -14.50 -14.91
C ALA A 321 3.29 -13.31 -14.33
N LEU A 322 2.88 -13.39 -13.05
CA LEU A 322 2.17 -12.32 -12.36
C LEU A 322 3.06 -11.09 -12.18
N LEU A 323 4.33 -11.30 -11.77
CA LEU A 323 5.27 -10.19 -11.61
C LEU A 323 5.50 -9.46 -12.93
N ARG A 324 5.71 -10.19 -14.04
CA ARG A 324 5.85 -9.57 -15.38
C ARG A 324 4.61 -8.80 -15.79
N GLY A 325 3.44 -9.40 -15.62
CA GLY A 325 2.16 -8.75 -15.93
C GLY A 325 1.94 -7.46 -15.14
N LEU A 326 2.31 -7.44 -13.86
CA LEU A 326 2.27 -6.23 -13.04
C LEU A 326 3.29 -5.19 -13.55
N LEU A 327 4.53 -5.59 -13.83
CA LEU A 327 5.58 -4.72 -14.38
C LEU A 327 5.23 -4.14 -15.76
N SER A 328 4.35 -4.78 -16.54
CA SER A 328 3.83 -4.21 -17.80
C SER A 328 3.05 -2.90 -17.59
N HIS A 329 2.64 -2.60 -16.35
CA HIS A 329 1.98 -1.36 -15.94
C HIS A 329 2.92 -0.41 -15.18
N ALA A 330 4.24 -0.64 -15.23
CA ALA A 330 5.24 0.17 -14.55
C ALA A 330 5.12 1.67 -14.82
N GLU A 331 4.71 2.07 -16.02
CA GLU A 331 4.48 3.48 -16.37
C GLU A 331 3.45 4.15 -15.44
N ALA A 332 2.40 3.43 -15.02
CA ALA A 332 1.33 3.98 -14.21
C ALA A 332 1.73 4.20 -12.75
N PHE A 333 2.55 3.32 -12.17
CA PHE A 333 2.93 3.39 -10.76
C PHE A 333 4.37 3.84 -10.50
N SER A 334 5.22 3.85 -11.54
CA SER A 334 6.59 4.36 -11.47
C SER A 334 7.09 4.90 -12.83
N PRO A 335 6.61 6.09 -13.24
CA PRO A 335 6.98 6.69 -14.54
C PRO A 335 8.49 6.88 -14.73
N SER A 336 9.22 7.27 -13.67
CA SER A 336 10.67 7.50 -13.74
C SER A 336 11.46 6.22 -14.01
N LEU A 337 11.09 5.11 -13.39
CA LEU A 337 11.73 3.82 -13.64
C LEU A 337 11.38 3.28 -15.03
N HIS A 338 10.15 3.54 -15.50
CA HIS A 338 9.74 3.17 -16.85
C HIS A 338 10.57 3.90 -17.91
N GLU A 339 10.77 5.21 -17.74
CA GLU A 339 11.63 6.02 -18.61
C GLU A 339 13.10 5.59 -18.57
N LEU A 340 13.63 5.18 -17.41
CA LEU A 340 14.97 4.62 -17.33
C LEU A 340 15.08 3.32 -18.14
N MET A 341 14.11 2.41 -18.00
CA MET A 341 14.08 1.16 -18.74
C MET A 341 13.98 1.42 -20.25
N SER A 342 13.07 2.30 -20.68
CA SER A 342 12.90 2.65 -22.09
C SER A 342 14.17 3.26 -22.68
N SER A 343 14.89 4.07 -21.90
CA SER A 343 16.16 4.69 -22.28
C SER A 343 17.31 3.69 -22.39
N VAL A 344 17.39 2.70 -21.49
CA VAL A 344 18.34 1.58 -21.57
C VAL A 344 18.08 0.81 -22.86
N THR A 345 16.84 0.37 -23.08
CA THR A 345 16.45 -0.39 -24.27
C THR A 345 16.76 0.38 -25.57
N ARG A 346 16.50 1.69 -25.61
CA ARG A 346 16.84 2.55 -26.77
C ARG A 346 18.34 2.67 -27.00
N THR A 347 19.12 2.70 -25.92
CA THR A 347 20.59 2.76 -25.97
C THR A 347 21.17 1.44 -26.48
N THR A 348 20.71 0.30 -25.96
CA THR A 348 21.09 -1.04 -26.41
C THR A 348 20.82 -1.23 -27.91
N ARG A 349 19.63 -0.87 -28.40
CA ARG A 349 19.30 -0.93 -29.83
C ARG A 349 20.16 -0.02 -30.70
N THR A 350 20.55 1.14 -30.16
CA THR A 350 21.47 2.04 -30.87
C THR A 350 22.83 1.38 -31.04
N ILE A 351 23.31 0.63 -30.05
CA ILE A 351 24.56 -0.15 -30.14
C ILE A 351 24.43 -1.27 -31.15
N GLU A 352 23.37 -2.07 -31.07
CA GLU A 352 23.12 -3.17 -31.99
C GLU A 352 23.13 -2.67 -33.44
N ARG A 353 22.47 -1.53 -33.71
CA ARG A 353 22.50 -0.90 -35.04
C ARG A 353 23.89 -0.39 -35.43
N ILE A 354 24.65 0.23 -34.52
CA ILE A 354 26.03 0.69 -34.80
C ILE A 354 26.91 -0.51 -35.16
N VAL A 355 26.82 -1.60 -34.40
CA VAL A 355 27.55 -2.84 -34.65
C VAL A 355 27.14 -3.42 -36.00
N TRP A 356 25.83 -3.51 -36.25
CA TRP A 356 25.27 -4.04 -37.48
C TRP A 356 25.73 -3.24 -38.70
N ASN A 357 25.63 -1.90 -38.66
CA ASN A 357 26.12 -1.01 -39.72
C ASN A 357 27.65 -1.14 -39.91
N GLY A 358 28.40 -1.28 -38.82
CA GLY A 358 29.84 -1.52 -38.86
C GLY A 358 30.20 -2.82 -39.58
N LYS A 359 29.49 -3.92 -39.26
CA LYS A 359 29.69 -5.23 -39.90
C LYS A 359 29.28 -5.21 -41.38
N VAL A 360 28.15 -4.57 -41.73
CA VAL A 360 27.74 -4.36 -43.14
C VAL A 360 28.78 -3.56 -43.91
N THR A 361 29.31 -2.48 -43.34
CA THR A 361 30.33 -1.64 -43.98
C THR A 361 31.65 -2.40 -44.16
N SER A 362 32.02 -3.24 -43.20
CA SER A 362 33.20 -4.11 -43.30
C SER A 362 33.05 -5.17 -44.40
N ALA A 363 31.86 -5.75 -44.54
CA ALA A 363 31.56 -6.73 -45.59
C ALA A 363 31.59 -6.12 -47.01
N ALA A 364 31.26 -4.84 -47.15
CA ALA A 364 31.29 -4.13 -48.43
C ALA A 364 32.71 -3.69 -48.86
N ASN A 365 33.64 -3.51 -47.92
CA ASN A 365 34.98 -2.99 -48.16
C ASN A 365 36.04 -4.06 -47.85
N ASP A 366 36.29 -4.94 -48.83
CA ASP A 366 37.15 -6.13 -48.77
C ASP A 366 38.68 -5.80 -48.71
N HIS A 367 39.08 -4.90 -47.79
CA HIS A 367 40.47 -4.50 -47.58
C HIS A 367 40.97 -5.12 -46.27
N GLY A 368 42.21 -5.63 -46.24
CA GLY A 368 42.82 -6.45 -45.17
C GLY A 368 42.86 -5.89 -43.73
N ASN A 369 42.15 -4.80 -43.41
CA ASN A 369 41.90 -4.29 -42.05
C ASN A 369 40.55 -4.76 -41.45
N ALA A 370 39.68 -5.47 -42.20
CA ALA A 370 38.37 -5.94 -41.74
C ALA A 370 38.41 -6.73 -40.41
N GLY A 371 39.45 -7.55 -40.20
CA GLY A 371 39.61 -8.34 -38.97
C GLY A 371 39.77 -7.51 -37.70
N LYS A 372 40.51 -6.39 -37.75
CA LYS A 372 40.73 -5.53 -36.57
C LYS A 372 39.48 -4.76 -36.16
N LEU A 373 38.71 -4.30 -37.15
CA LEU A 373 37.44 -3.62 -36.91
C LEU A 373 36.41 -4.59 -36.33
N ASN A 374 36.31 -5.81 -36.87
CA ASN A 374 35.42 -6.84 -36.35
C ASN A 374 35.70 -7.18 -34.88
N THR A 375 36.97 -7.26 -34.46
CA THR A 375 37.30 -7.46 -33.04
C THR A 375 36.79 -6.32 -32.16
N VAL A 376 36.89 -5.06 -32.62
CA VAL A 376 36.34 -3.90 -31.87
C VAL A 376 34.80 -3.96 -31.82
N LEU A 377 34.14 -4.33 -32.92
CA LEU A 377 32.68 -4.48 -32.97
C LEU A 377 32.19 -5.63 -32.07
N ASP A 378 32.93 -6.72 -31.99
CA ASP A 378 32.62 -7.83 -31.08
C ASP A 378 32.79 -7.41 -29.61
N GLN A 379 33.83 -6.64 -29.28
CA GLN A 379 33.99 -6.04 -27.94
C GLN A 379 32.87 -5.05 -27.57
N ILE A 380 32.40 -4.25 -28.54
CA ILE A 380 31.25 -3.35 -28.37
C ILE A 380 29.97 -4.17 -28.11
N THR A 381 29.79 -5.29 -28.82
CA THR A 381 28.64 -6.18 -28.64
C THR A 381 28.65 -6.79 -27.24
N GLU A 382 29.76 -7.40 -26.83
CA GLU A 382 29.91 -8.03 -25.51
C GLU A 382 29.71 -7.01 -24.38
N THR A 383 30.32 -5.83 -24.49
CA THR A 383 30.18 -4.76 -23.49
C THR A 383 28.75 -4.19 -23.48
N GLY A 384 28.09 -4.12 -24.64
CA GLY A 384 26.70 -3.74 -24.79
C GLY A 384 25.75 -4.71 -24.09
N GLU A 385 25.88 -6.02 -24.37
CA GLU A 385 25.10 -7.09 -23.72
C GLU A 385 25.28 -7.07 -22.20
N ARG A 386 26.52 -6.92 -21.72
CA ARG A 386 26.81 -6.84 -20.28
C ARG A 386 26.22 -5.58 -19.64
N SER A 387 26.25 -4.44 -20.35
CA SER A 387 25.63 -3.20 -19.89
C SER A 387 24.12 -3.36 -19.76
N ASP A 388 23.47 -3.86 -20.81
CA ASP A 388 22.02 -4.09 -20.85
C ASP A 388 21.55 -5.01 -19.71
N ALA A 389 22.26 -6.13 -19.50
CA ALA A 389 21.95 -7.06 -18.42
C ALA A 389 22.07 -6.41 -17.04
N LEU A 390 23.13 -5.63 -16.78
CA LEU A 390 23.35 -4.97 -15.49
C LEU A 390 22.32 -3.86 -15.22
N PHE A 391 21.97 -3.05 -16.23
CA PHE A 391 20.93 -2.03 -16.10
C PHE A 391 19.55 -2.65 -15.90
N SER A 392 19.18 -3.64 -16.72
CA SER A 392 17.88 -4.31 -16.64
C SER A 392 17.68 -4.99 -15.29
N HIS A 393 18.69 -5.70 -14.78
CA HIS A 393 18.64 -6.32 -13.47
C HIS A 393 18.47 -5.28 -12.35
N SER A 394 19.26 -4.21 -12.38
CA SER A 394 19.20 -3.14 -11.35
C SER A 394 17.87 -2.40 -11.34
N ILE A 395 17.26 -2.17 -12.52
CA ILE A 395 15.94 -1.57 -12.65
C ILE A 395 14.86 -2.54 -12.15
N GLN A 396 15.00 -3.84 -12.41
CA GLN A 396 14.09 -4.85 -11.90
C GLN A 396 14.12 -4.93 -10.36
N ASP A 397 15.31 -4.87 -9.75
CA ASP A 397 15.48 -4.83 -8.29
C ASP A 397 14.82 -3.56 -7.68
N LEU A 398 14.89 -2.44 -8.40
CA LEU A 398 14.18 -1.21 -8.03
C LEU A 398 12.67 -1.40 -8.01
N TYR A 399 12.10 -2.00 -9.05
CA TYR A 399 10.66 -2.30 -9.06
C TYR A 399 10.26 -3.24 -7.93
N GLN A 400 11.07 -4.28 -7.67
CA GLN A 400 10.83 -5.19 -6.55
C GLN A 400 10.83 -4.44 -5.21
N THR A 401 11.73 -3.46 -5.03
CA THR A 401 11.75 -2.61 -3.82
C THR A 401 10.46 -1.79 -3.68
N VAL A 402 9.96 -1.19 -4.76
CA VAL A 402 8.70 -0.43 -4.77
C VAL A 402 7.50 -1.34 -4.42
N LEU A 403 7.48 -2.55 -4.97
CA LEU A 403 6.40 -3.52 -4.72
C LEU A 403 6.44 -4.06 -3.29
N ALA A 404 7.63 -4.33 -2.75
CA ALA A 404 7.79 -4.73 -1.36
C ALA A 404 7.28 -3.65 -0.40
N SER A 405 7.54 -2.37 -0.71
CA SER A 405 6.97 -1.23 0.03
C SER A 405 5.44 -1.24 0.00
N SER A 406 4.87 -1.41 -1.18
CA SER A 406 3.41 -1.42 -1.37
C SER A 406 2.75 -2.60 -0.63
N LEU A 407 3.39 -3.78 -0.63
CA LEU A 407 2.94 -4.94 0.14
C LEU A 407 2.98 -4.67 1.65
N SER A 408 4.09 -4.11 2.15
CA SER A 408 4.24 -3.74 3.57
C SER A 408 3.17 -2.73 4.01
N GLU A 409 2.98 -1.66 3.23
CA GLU A 409 1.97 -0.65 3.51
C GLU A 409 0.55 -1.23 3.50
N ALA A 410 0.23 -2.09 2.51
CA ALA A 410 -1.06 -2.74 2.43
C ALA A 410 -1.34 -3.63 3.65
N GLY A 411 -0.33 -4.38 4.11
CA GLY A 411 -0.40 -5.19 5.33
C GLY A 411 -0.68 -4.36 6.57
N LEU A 412 0.12 -3.31 6.81
CA LEU A 412 -0.07 -2.41 7.96
C LEU A 412 -1.44 -1.73 7.96
N THR A 413 -1.94 -1.36 6.78
CA THR A 413 -3.26 -0.73 6.64
C THR A 413 -4.38 -1.74 6.93
N ALA A 414 -4.29 -2.98 6.45
CA ALA A 414 -5.25 -4.03 6.79
C ALA A 414 -5.27 -4.31 8.31
N GLN A 415 -4.10 -4.33 8.96
CA GLN A 415 -4.01 -4.46 10.42
C GLN A 415 -4.72 -3.31 11.14
N LEU A 416 -4.46 -2.06 10.71
CA LEU A 416 -5.09 -0.89 11.32
C LEU A 416 -6.63 -0.97 11.28
N LEU A 417 -7.19 -1.43 10.17
CA LEU A 417 -8.64 -1.51 9.99
C LEU A 417 -9.29 -2.46 10.99
N VAL A 418 -8.73 -3.65 11.21
CA VAL A 418 -9.25 -4.59 12.23
C VAL A 418 -9.02 -4.08 13.65
N ASP A 419 -7.90 -3.40 13.89
CA ASP A 419 -7.58 -2.75 15.16
C ASP A 419 -8.57 -1.63 15.52
N MET A 420 -8.99 -0.85 14.52
CA MET A 420 -10.02 0.18 14.66
C MET A 420 -11.40 -0.44 14.90
N LEU A 421 -11.70 -1.55 14.22
CA LEU A 421 -12.94 -2.28 14.38
C LEU A 421 -13.06 -2.86 15.80
N ASP A 422 -12.04 -3.57 16.27
CA ASP A 422 -12.09 -4.25 17.57
C ASP A 422 -12.18 -3.27 18.74
N ARG A 423 -11.48 -2.14 18.67
CA ARG A 423 -11.64 -1.06 19.67
C ARG A 423 -13.06 -0.51 19.67
N ASN A 424 -13.66 -0.34 18.49
CA ASN A 424 -15.03 0.15 18.39
C ASN A 424 -16.02 -0.88 18.96
N LEU A 425 -15.90 -2.15 18.59
CA LEU A 425 -16.82 -3.20 19.09
C LEU A 425 -16.61 -3.51 20.58
N TYR A 426 -15.38 -3.34 21.10
CA TYR A 426 -15.09 -3.43 22.54
C TYR A 426 -15.96 -2.48 23.35
N GLU A 427 -16.00 -1.21 22.97
CA GLU A 427 -16.80 -0.22 23.70
C GLU A 427 -18.28 -0.60 23.68
N ARG A 428 -18.81 -1.06 22.54
CA ARG A 428 -20.19 -1.53 22.42
C ARG A 428 -20.48 -2.71 23.37
N ALA A 429 -19.58 -3.68 23.47
CA ALA A 429 -19.71 -4.75 24.46
C ALA A 429 -19.68 -4.21 25.91
N ASN A 430 -18.92 -3.16 26.22
CA ASN A 430 -18.90 -2.53 27.55
C ASN A 430 -20.19 -1.75 27.83
N ASP A 431 -20.66 -0.98 26.86
CA ASP A 431 -21.78 -0.06 26.95
C ASP A 431 -23.07 -0.80 27.31
N CYS A 432 -23.38 -1.90 26.61
CA CYS A 432 -24.56 -2.70 26.95
C CYS A 432 -24.49 -3.27 28.37
N ARG A 433 -23.31 -3.77 28.80
CA ARG A 433 -23.10 -4.35 30.14
C ARG A 433 -23.19 -3.29 31.23
N TRP A 434 -22.67 -2.09 30.98
CA TRP A 434 -22.72 -0.99 31.93
C TRP A 434 -24.13 -0.44 32.09
N TRP A 435 -24.83 -0.18 30.99
CA TRP A 435 -26.18 0.37 31.04
C TRP A 435 -27.20 -0.61 31.62
N ALA A 436 -26.98 -1.93 31.48
CA ALA A 436 -27.79 -2.94 32.16
C ALA A 436 -27.78 -2.82 33.70
N LEU A 437 -26.77 -2.16 34.28
CA LEU A 437 -26.66 -1.90 35.72
C LEU A 437 -27.33 -0.61 36.19
N SER A 438 -27.99 0.12 35.30
CA SER A 438 -28.75 1.32 35.66
C SER A 438 -29.85 0.98 36.67
N ALA A 439 -29.82 1.64 37.83
CA ALA A 439 -30.82 1.46 38.88
C ALA A 439 -32.24 1.73 38.37
N GLN A 440 -32.40 2.69 37.47
CA GLN A 440 -33.68 3.06 36.87
C GLN A 440 -34.22 1.96 35.95
N LEU A 441 -33.36 1.34 35.13
CA LEU A 441 -33.75 0.20 34.29
C LEU A 441 -34.13 -1.01 35.14
N ARG A 442 -33.29 -1.36 36.14
CA ARG A 442 -33.49 -2.51 37.02
C ARG A 442 -34.78 -2.39 37.84
N ARG A 443 -35.02 -1.25 38.48
CA ARG A 443 -36.25 -1.00 39.27
C ARG A 443 -37.47 -0.95 38.36
N GLY A 444 -37.37 -0.27 37.22
CA GLY A 444 -38.49 -0.14 36.28
C GLY A 444 -38.96 -1.47 35.69
N LEU A 445 -38.05 -2.41 35.45
CA LEU A 445 -38.41 -3.77 35.00
C LEU A 445 -38.84 -4.70 36.14
N ALA A 446 -38.32 -4.51 37.36
CA ALA A 446 -38.76 -5.29 38.53
C ALA A 446 -40.16 -4.88 39.00
N GLN A 447 -40.54 -3.62 38.83
CA GLN A 447 -41.84 -3.05 39.20
C GLN A 447 -42.45 -2.29 38.01
N PRO A 448 -42.95 -3.00 36.99
CA PRO A 448 -43.40 -2.40 35.74
C PRO A 448 -44.64 -1.51 35.95
N SER A 449 -44.62 -0.33 35.34
CA SER A 449 -45.72 0.63 35.28
C SER A 449 -45.51 1.58 34.09
N ASP A 450 -46.55 2.28 33.65
CA ASP A 450 -46.42 3.27 32.56
C ASP A 450 -45.43 4.39 32.90
N ALA A 451 -45.42 4.83 34.16
CA ALA A 451 -44.44 5.79 34.65
C ALA A 451 -43.01 5.23 34.62
N ALA A 452 -42.83 3.95 34.98
CA ALA A 452 -41.53 3.30 34.91
C ALA A 452 -41.03 3.16 33.46
N HIS A 453 -41.90 2.79 32.51
CA HIS A 453 -41.54 2.72 31.09
C HIS A 453 -41.17 4.09 30.52
N ALA A 454 -41.92 5.15 30.87
CA ALA A 454 -41.59 6.51 30.47
C ALA A 454 -40.23 6.98 31.04
N ALA A 455 -39.94 6.60 32.28
CA ALA A 455 -38.67 6.88 32.94
C ALA A 455 -37.51 6.14 32.25
N ILE A 456 -37.68 4.86 31.91
CA ILE A 456 -36.71 4.09 31.12
C ILE A 456 -36.45 4.78 29.77
N ALA A 457 -37.50 5.17 29.05
CA ALA A 457 -37.37 5.82 27.76
C ALA A 457 -36.61 7.15 27.83
N ALA A 458 -36.76 7.91 28.92
CA ALA A 458 -36.01 9.13 29.15
C ALA A 458 -34.50 8.87 29.31
N VAL A 459 -34.12 7.82 30.05
CA VAL A 459 -32.71 7.41 30.18
C VAL A 459 -32.12 7.04 28.83
N LEU A 460 -32.82 6.22 28.05
CA LEU A 460 -32.32 5.79 26.74
C LEU A 460 -32.15 6.98 25.78
N ARG A 461 -33.10 7.93 25.76
CA ARG A 461 -32.96 9.15 24.95
C ARG A 461 -31.76 9.99 25.35
N HIS A 462 -31.51 10.10 26.66
CA HIS A 462 -30.34 10.83 27.14
C HIS A 462 -29.04 10.14 26.71
N ILE A 463 -28.91 8.82 26.92
CA ILE A 463 -27.76 8.03 26.48
C ILE A 463 -27.52 8.22 24.97
N ASN A 464 -28.55 8.00 24.15
CA ASN A 464 -28.40 8.06 22.70
C ASN A 464 -28.06 9.48 22.19
N SER A 465 -28.38 10.54 22.95
CA SER A 465 -27.98 11.91 22.59
C SER A 465 -26.49 12.19 22.82
N LEU A 466 -25.82 11.43 23.70
CA LEU A 466 -24.39 11.56 23.99
C LEU A 466 -23.54 10.72 23.03
N TYR A 467 -24.06 9.60 22.55
CA TYR A 467 -23.35 8.64 21.71
C TYR A 467 -23.96 8.59 20.31
N THR A 468 -23.32 9.26 19.35
CA THR A 468 -23.77 9.32 17.94
C THR A 468 -23.53 8.03 17.17
N VAL A 469 -22.82 7.06 17.75
CA VAL A 469 -22.49 5.76 17.13
C VAL A 469 -23.64 4.74 17.19
N TYR A 470 -24.74 5.06 17.88
CA TYR A 470 -25.91 4.18 17.97
C TYR A 470 -27.07 4.71 17.16
N ALA A 471 -27.60 3.83 16.30
CA ALA A 471 -28.84 4.08 15.61
C ALA A 471 -30.04 3.99 16.55
N ARG A 472 -29.99 3.07 17.52
CA ARG A 472 -31.10 2.80 18.43
C ARG A 472 -30.66 2.05 19.69
N LEU A 473 -31.33 2.32 20.81
CA LEU A 473 -31.26 1.54 22.05
C LEU A 473 -32.64 0.95 22.33
N LEU A 474 -32.69 -0.26 22.91
CA LEU A 474 -33.93 -0.94 23.26
C LEU A 474 -33.83 -1.63 24.62
N VAL A 475 -34.89 -1.53 25.42
CA VAL A 475 -35.05 -2.25 26.68
C VAL A 475 -36.31 -3.11 26.57
N TYR A 476 -36.19 -4.38 26.96
CA TYR A 476 -37.27 -5.36 26.91
C TYR A 476 -37.42 -6.09 28.24
N ASP A 477 -38.65 -6.54 28.51
CA ASP A 477 -39.00 -7.29 29.72
C ASP A 477 -38.51 -8.74 29.66
N ARG A 478 -38.75 -9.51 30.74
CA ARG A 478 -38.37 -10.93 30.83
C ARG A 478 -39.00 -11.81 29.75
N GLY A 479 -40.14 -11.40 29.17
CA GLY A 479 -40.80 -12.07 28.06
C GLY A 479 -40.25 -11.67 26.70
N GLY A 480 -39.27 -10.76 26.63
CA GLY A 480 -38.71 -10.22 25.41
C GLY A 480 -39.55 -9.10 24.78
N ARG A 481 -40.60 -8.62 25.45
CA ARG A 481 -41.43 -7.51 24.95
C ARG A 481 -40.69 -6.20 25.14
N ILE A 482 -40.50 -5.44 24.08
CA ILE A 482 -39.85 -4.13 24.10
C ILE A 482 -40.75 -3.15 24.86
N VAL A 483 -40.22 -2.58 25.95
CA VAL A 483 -40.94 -1.62 26.81
C VAL A 483 -40.55 -0.17 26.53
N ALA A 484 -39.36 0.05 25.95
CA ALA A 484 -38.87 1.36 25.56
C ALA A 484 -37.77 1.23 24.50
N CYS A 485 -37.70 2.21 23.58
CA CYS A 485 -36.63 2.32 22.59
C CYS A 485 -36.36 3.77 22.19
N THR A 486 -35.22 4.02 21.55
CA THR A 486 -34.90 5.32 20.93
C THR A 486 -35.19 5.32 19.43
N GLY A 487 -35.22 6.51 18.81
CA GLY A 487 -35.46 6.63 17.36
C GLY A 487 -36.89 6.30 16.90
N GLY A 488 -37.89 6.39 17.79
CA GLY A 488 -39.32 6.19 17.49
C GLY A 488 -39.99 5.12 18.38
N ASP A 489 -41.28 5.31 18.70
CA ASP A 489 -42.04 4.42 19.61
C ASP A 489 -42.69 3.21 18.88
N GLU A 490 -42.48 3.09 17.57
CA GLU A 490 -43.08 2.07 16.68
C GLU A 490 -42.70 0.61 17.03
N LEU A 491 -41.59 0.42 17.73
CA LEU A 491 -41.15 -0.90 18.19
C LEU A 491 -41.64 -1.25 19.61
N VAL A 492 -42.18 -0.28 20.36
CA VAL A 492 -42.69 -0.53 21.71
C VAL A 492 -43.86 -1.51 21.63
N GLY A 493 -43.79 -2.58 22.41
CA GLY A 493 -44.75 -3.69 22.39
C GLY A 493 -44.44 -4.80 21.39
N GLN A 494 -43.44 -4.65 20.51
CA GLN A 494 -42.90 -5.75 19.72
C GLN A 494 -41.99 -6.64 20.58
N TYR A 495 -41.49 -7.74 20.01
CA TYR A 495 -40.69 -8.74 20.71
C TYR A 495 -39.33 -8.92 20.05
N ILE A 496 -38.30 -9.11 20.87
CA ILE A 496 -37.00 -9.60 20.38
C ILE A 496 -37.09 -11.07 19.94
N ALA A 497 -36.12 -11.54 19.16
CA ALA A 497 -36.07 -12.94 18.75
C ALA A 497 -35.96 -13.89 19.96
N GLY A 498 -36.69 -15.02 19.91
CA GLY A 498 -36.71 -16.00 21.01
C GLY A 498 -35.34 -16.61 21.33
N ASP A 499 -34.51 -16.81 20.31
CA ASP A 499 -33.14 -17.33 20.47
C ASP A 499 -32.25 -16.30 21.19
N THR A 500 -32.35 -15.01 20.81
CA THR A 500 -31.68 -13.89 21.52
C THR A 500 -32.12 -13.86 22.99
N LEU A 501 -33.43 -13.88 23.24
CA LEU A 501 -33.97 -13.85 24.61
C LEU A 501 -33.45 -15.02 25.46
N SER A 502 -33.40 -16.22 24.88
CA SER A 502 -32.91 -17.42 25.55
C SER A 502 -31.43 -17.29 25.92
N ARG A 503 -30.60 -16.75 25.02
CA ARG A 503 -29.16 -16.52 25.27
C ARG A 503 -28.93 -15.44 26.31
N VAL A 504 -29.65 -14.32 26.25
CA VAL A 504 -29.54 -13.23 27.22
C VAL A 504 -29.99 -13.70 28.61
N SER A 505 -31.06 -14.48 28.69
CA SER A 505 -31.55 -15.05 29.96
C SER A 505 -30.58 -16.05 30.58
N ALA A 506 -29.67 -16.64 29.78
CA ALA A 506 -28.68 -17.61 30.22
C ALA A 506 -27.33 -16.98 30.64
N LEU A 507 -27.15 -15.66 30.46
CA LEU A 507 -25.95 -14.96 30.91
C LEU A 507 -25.80 -15.12 32.43
N ARG A 508 -24.57 -15.39 32.90
CA ARG A 508 -24.31 -15.79 34.28
C ARG A 508 -23.84 -14.64 35.15
N SER A 509 -23.14 -13.70 34.54
CA SER A 509 -22.55 -12.53 35.18
C SER A 509 -23.10 -11.22 34.61
N GLU A 510 -22.76 -10.11 35.24
CA GLU A 510 -22.92 -8.73 34.74
C GLU A 510 -21.76 -8.33 33.80
N LEU A 511 -20.71 -9.15 33.74
CA LEU A 511 -19.61 -9.02 32.79
C LEU A 511 -19.88 -9.79 31.49
N ASP A 512 -20.93 -10.61 31.43
CA ASP A 512 -21.26 -11.35 30.21
C ASP A 512 -22.17 -10.51 29.31
N HIS A 513 -22.01 -10.66 28.01
CA HIS A 513 -22.89 -10.10 26.99
C HIS A 513 -23.18 -11.13 25.91
N TYR A 514 -24.17 -10.84 25.08
CA TYR A 514 -24.46 -11.60 23.87
C TYR A 514 -24.40 -10.69 22.65
N ALA A 515 -23.50 -11.00 21.72
CA ALA A 515 -23.41 -10.33 20.42
C ALA A 515 -24.22 -11.12 19.38
N GLU A 516 -25.18 -10.46 18.74
CA GLU A 516 -25.85 -11.03 17.57
C GLU A 516 -24.88 -11.09 16.38
N PRO A 517 -24.92 -12.17 15.56
CA PRO A 517 -24.19 -12.20 14.31
C PRO A 517 -24.58 -11.03 13.40
N PHE A 518 -23.61 -10.43 12.74
CA PHE A 518 -23.84 -9.33 11.80
C PHE A 518 -24.80 -9.75 10.71
N GLY A 519 -25.93 -9.05 10.62
CA GLY A 519 -26.97 -9.38 9.67
C GLY A 519 -28.12 -8.39 9.68
N PRO A 520 -29.06 -8.53 8.71
CA PRO A 520 -30.24 -7.67 8.59
C PRO A 520 -31.05 -7.65 9.88
N SER A 521 -31.41 -6.46 10.36
CA SER A 521 -32.24 -6.31 11.55
C SER A 521 -33.41 -5.37 11.35
N ALA A 522 -34.59 -5.78 11.81
CA ALA A 522 -35.77 -4.91 11.85
C ALA A 522 -35.55 -3.67 12.74
N PHE A 523 -34.64 -3.74 13.71
CA PHE A 523 -34.32 -2.63 14.59
C PHE A 523 -33.47 -1.55 13.90
N TYR A 524 -32.93 -1.85 12.71
CA TYR A 524 -32.09 -0.97 11.89
C TYR A 524 -32.61 -0.89 10.44
N GLY A 525 -33.94 -0.80 10.27
CA GLY A 525 -34.57 -0.59 8.96
C GLY A 525 -34.35 -1.72 7.94
N GLY A 526 -34.00 -2.93 8.40
CA GLY A 526 -33.67 -4.08 7.55
C GLY A 526 -32.23 -4.08 7.03
N ALA A 527 -31.43 -3.05 7.31
CA ALA A 527 -30.00 -3.04 7.00
C ALA A 527 -29.22 -3.94 7.99
N ALA A 528 -28.02 -4.35 7.58
CA ALA A 528 -27.18 -5.21 8.40
C ALA A 528 -26.44 -4.42 9.49
N THR A 529 -26.42 -4.95 10.71
CA THR A 529 -25.73 -4.30 11.84
C THR A 529 -25.30 -5.31 12.90
N TYR A 530 -24.52 -4.83 13.88
CA TYR A 530 -24.25 -5.51 15.14
C TYR A 530 -25.26 -5.07 16.21
N ILE A 531 -25.76 -6.04 16.97
CA ILE A 531 -26.59 -5.78 18.14
C ILE A 531 -25.98 -6.50 19.35
N TYR A 532 -25.64 -5.72 20.37
CA TYR A 532 -25.09 -6.24 21.61
C TYR A 532 -26.17 -6.21 22.68
N HIS A 533 -26.31 -7.31 23.41
CA HIS A 533 -27.30 -7.47 24.47
C HIS A 533 -26.65 -7.78 25.81
N ALA A 534 -27.24 -7.24 26.87
CA ALA A 534 -26.89 -7.57 28.24
C ALA A 534 -28.16 -7.82 29.08
N ALA A 535 -28.03 -8.70 30.08
CA ALA A 535 -29.12 -9.05 30.96
C ALA A 535 -29.32 -7.97 32.04
N ILE A 536 -30.55 -7.47 32.17
CA ILE A 536 -30.92 -6.60 33.28
C ILE A 536 -31.39 -7.47 34.44
N ARG A 537 -30.75 -7.32 35.60
CA ARG A 537 -30.96 -8.16 36.78
C ARG A 537 -31.76 -7.44 37.87
N HIS A 538 -32.54 -8.19 38.64
CA HIS A 538 -33.34 -7.64 39.74
C HIS A 538 -32.46 -6.82 40.71
N PRO A 539 -32.91 -5.65 41.20
CA PRO A 539 -32.11 -4.78 42.07
C PRO A 539 -31.61 -5.50 43.34
N GLU A 540 -32.49 -6.28 43.97
CA GLU A 540 -32.20 -6.99 45.24
C GLU A 540 -31.76 -8.45 45.06
N HIS A 541 -31.91 -9.01 43.84
CA HIS A 541 -31.66 -10.42 43.56
C HIS A 541 -30.82 -10.53 42.28
N SER A 542 -29.51 -10.25 42.35
CA SER A 542 -28.62 -10.19 41.18
C SER A 542 -28.60 -11.48 40.34
N GLY A 543 -28.88 -12.64 40.94
CA GLY A 543 -29.04 -13.89 40.20
C GLY A 543 -30.28 -13.97 39.29
N THR A 544 -31.24 -13.05 39.44
CA THR A 544 -32.52 -13.07 38.71
C THR A 544 -32.53 -12.07 37.57
N VAL A 545 -32.65 -12.56 36.32
CA VAL A 545 -32.86 -11.73 35.14
C VAL A 545 -34.32 -11.26 35.08
N VAL A 546 -34.52 -9.94 34.94
CA VAL A 546 -35.85 -9.28 34.83
C VAL A 546 -36.12 -8.70 33.44
N GLY A 547 -35.12 -8.72 32.55
CA GLY A 547 -35.23 -8.32 31.15
C GLY A 547 -33.85 -8.14 30.53
N GLY A 548 -33.75 -7.33 29.49
CA GLY A 548 -32.47 -7.04 28.85
C GLY A 548 -32.44 -5.69 28.14
N ILE A 549 -31.23 -5.26 27.82
CA ILE A 549 -30.95 -4.10 26.98
C ILE A 549 -30.29 -4.60 25.70
N GLY A 550 -30.73 -4.09 24.56
CA GLY A 550 -30.08 -4.23 23.27
C GLY A 550 -29.58 -2.86 22.78
N ILE A 551 -28.39 -2.84 22.22
CA ILE A 551 -27.82 -1.62 21.62
C ILE A 551 -27.59 -1.90 20.13
N VAL A 552 -28.16 -1.06 19.27
CA VAL A 552 -28.12 -1.21 17.82
C VAL A 552 -27.06 -0.25 17.29
N PHE A 553 -25.95 -0.82 16.83
CA PHE A 553 -24.84 -0.04 16.29
C PHE A 553 -25.23 0.62 14.96
N ASP A 554 -24.79 1.86 14.72
CA ASP A 554 -24.97 2.52 13.42
C ASP A 554 -23.89 2.05 12.42
N ALA A 555 -23.95 0.76 12.08
CA ALA A 555 -22.86 0.05 11.43
C ALA A 555 -22.51 0.59 10.04
N ALA A 556 -23.50 1.01 9.25
CA ALA A 556 -23.26 1.44 7.87
C ALA A 556 -22.29 2.64 7.79
N PRO A 557 -22.58 3.80 8.40
CA PRO A 557 -21.66 4.94 8.35
C PRO A 557 -20.37 4.68 9.12
N GLU A 558 -20.43 4.02 10.29
CA GLU A 558 -19.26 3.83 11.14
C GLU A 558 -18.22 2.88 10.53
N LEU A 559 -18.64 1.74 9.96
CA LEU A 559 -17.72 0.82 9.29
C LEU A 559 -17.15 1.46 8.03
N LEU A 560 -17.97 2.17 7.26
CA LEU A 560 -17.53 2.84 6.04
C LEU A 560 -16.52 3.96 6.32
N ASN A 561 -16.71 4.73 7.40
CA ASN A 561 -15.75 5.75 7.85
C ASN A 561 -14.38 5.15 8.21
N MET A 562 -14.37 3.99 8.89
CA MET A 562 -13.11 3.28 9.20
C MET A 562 -12.39 2.86 7.91
N LEU A 563 -13.11 2.28 6.95
CA LEU A 563 -12.55 1.84 5.67
C LEU A 563 -12.04 3.01 4.83
N HIS A 564 -12.78 4.12 4.77
CA HIS A 564 -12.34 5.34 4.08
C HIS A 564 -11.09 5.96 4.69
N SER A 565 -10.94 5.90 6.02
CA SER A 565 -9.72 6.33 6.70
C SER A 565 -8.51 5.51 6.26
N GLY A 566 -8.65 4.19 6.11
CA GLY A 566 -7.57 3.32 5.62
C GLY A 566 -7.17 3.57 4.16
N VAL A 567 -8.13 3.74 3.25
CA VAL A 567 -7.81 4.02 1.83
C VAL A 567 -7.40 5.48 1.60
N ALA A 568 -7.78 6.40 2.50
CA ALA A 568 -7.42 7.82 2.48
C ALA A 568 -7.70 8.51 1.11
N GLY A 569 -8.81 8.15 0.46
CA GLY A 569 -9.22 8.73 -0.83
C GLY A 569 -8.40 8.28 -2.04
N ARG A 570 -7.52 7.27 -1.91
CA ARG A 570 -6.73 6.72 -3.02
C ARG A 570 -7.64 5.92 -3.98
N PRO A 571 -7.80 6.34 -5.25
CA PRO A 571 -8.81 5.78 -6.14
C PRO A 571 -8.50 4.35 -6.61
N ASN A 572 -7.23 3.95 -6.55
CA ASN A 572 -6.80 2.60 -6.90
C ASN A 572 -6.82 1.65 -5.69
N MET A 573 -7.33 2.09 -4.54
CA MET A 573 -7.41 1.27 -3.33
C MET A 573 -8.86 1.06 -2.91
N GLN A 574 -9.15 -0.16 -2.50
CA GLN A 574 -10.43 -0.57 -1.97
C GLN A 574 -10.22 -1.31 -0.66
N ALA A 575 -11.10 -1.09 0.30
CA ALA A 575 -11.04 -1.76 1.59
C ALA A 575 -12.39 -2.41 1.93
N TYR A 576 -12.34 -3.54 2.62
CA TYR A 576 -13.50 -4.31 3.02
C TYR A 576 -13.33 -4.87 4.42
N PHE A 577 -14.43 -4.93 5.17
CA PHE A 577 -14.57 -5.88 6.27
C PHE A 577 -15.35 -7.09 5.76
N VAL A 578 -14.82 -8.29 5.99
CA VAL A 578 -15.43 -9.55 5.53
C VAL A 578 -15.45 -10.58 6.64
N ALA A 579 -16.42 -11.48 6.61
CA ALA A 579 -16.36 -12.71 7.40
C ALA A 579 -15.31 -13.68 6.79
N PRO A 580 -14.83 -14.69 7.55
CA PRO A 580 -13.81 -15.62 7.06
C PRO A 580 -14.20 -16.39 5.80
N ASP A 581 -15.49 -16.58 5.58
CA ASP A 581 -16.04 -17.22 4.38
C ASP A 581 -16.03 -16.28 3.16
N GLY A 582 -15.68 -15.00 3.32
CA GLY A 582 -15.64 -13.98 2.26
C GLY A 582 -16.91 -13.13 2.15
N ARG A 583 -17.90 -13.32 3.03
CA ARG A 583 -19.10 -12.46 3.03
C ARG A 583 -18.76 -11.04 3.46
N VAL A 584 -19.10 -10.06 2.63
CA VAL A 584 -18.83 -8.64 2.87
C VAL A 584 -19.73 -8.10 3.97
N LEU A 585 -19.13 -7.49 5.00
CA LEU A 585 -19.82 -6.79 6.08
C LEU A 585 -19.96 -5.30 5.73
N ALA A 586 -18.87 -4.71 5.23
CA ALA A 586 -18.81 -3.35 4.69
C ALA A 586 -17.68 -3.26 3.66
N GLY A 587 -17.78 -2.32 2.71
CA GLY A 587 -16.80 -2.13 1.65
C GLY A 587 -16.82 -0.70 1.11
N THR A 588 -15.70 -0.26 0.53
CA THR A 588 -15.60 1.04 -0.16
C THR A 588 -15.95 0.97 -1.65
N ASP A 589 -16.21 -0.22 -2.18
CA ASP A 589 -16.61 -0.44 -3.58
C ASP A 589 -18.08 -0.85 -3.64
N ASP A 590 -18.88 -0.04 -4.34
CA ASP A 590 -20.31 -0.29 -4.55
C ASP A 590 -20.58 -1.59 -5.32
N ALA A 591 -19.58 -2.15 -6.03
CA ALA A 591 -19.70 -3.43 -6.71
C ALA A 591 -19.83 -4.62 -5.74
N TYR A 592 -19.41 -4.45 -4.48
CA TYR A 592 -19.49 -5.44 -3.41
C TYR A 592 -20.30 -4.87 -2.23
N PRO A 593 -21.63 -4.76 -2.37
CA PRO A 593 -22.47 -4.29 -1.28
C PRO A 593 -22.44 -5.26 -0.10
N THR A 594 -22.87 -4.81 1.08
CA THR A 594 -23.00 -5.65 2.27
C THR A 594 -23.82 -6.91 1.97
N GLY A 595 -23.30 -8.07 2.39
CA GLY A 595 -23.83 -9.40 2.11
C GLY A 595 -23.31 -10.05 0.83
N ALA A 596 -22.64 -9.31 -0.05
CA ALA A 596 -22.00 -9.87 -1.25
C ALA A 596 -20.86 -10.83 -0.89
N GLN A 597 -20.49 -11.69 -1.84
CA GLN A 597 -19.41 -12.65 -1.67
C GLN A 597 -18.13 -12.13 -2.33
N LEU A 598 -17.12 -11.78 -1.52
CA LEU A 598 -15.79 -11.45 -2.01
C LEU A 598 -14.99 -12.74 -2.18
N GLN A 599 -14.64 -13.06 -3.44
CA GLN A 599 -13.77 -14.19 -3.75
C GLN A 599 -12.39 -13.67 -4.12
N LEU A 600 -11.38 -14.17 -3.39
CA LEU A 600 -9.97 -13.91 -3.66
C LEU A 600 -9.29 -15.25 -3.97
N ASP A 601 -8.54 -15.27 -5.06
CA ASP A 601 -7.79 -16.46 -5.46
C ASP A 601 -6.66 -16.77 -4.46
N GLY A 602 -6.23 -18.04 -4.44
CA GLY A 602 -5.05 -18.46 -3.67
C GLY A 602 -5.27 -18.67 -2.17
N GLY A 603 -6.51 -18.80 -1.70
CA GLY A 603 -6.81 -19.15 -0.30
C GLY A 603 -6.42 -18.07 0.71
N LEU A 604 -6.23 -16.83 0.26
CA LEU A 604 -5.74 -15.72 1.09
C LEU A 604 -6.61 -15.47 2.33
N LEU A 605 -7.94 -15.53 2.17
CA LEU A 605 -8.87 -15.36 3.29
C LEU A 605 -8.73 -16.48 4.33
N ALA A 606 -8.56 -17.72 3.88
CA ALA A 606 -8.36 -18.86 4.79
C ALA A 606 -7.03 -18.75 5.55
N LEU A 607 -5.94 -18.38 4.85
CA LEU A 607 -4.64 -18.15 5.49
C LEU A 607 -4.69 -17.02 6.53
N ALA A 608 -5.39 -15.93 6.24
CA ALA A 608 -5.59 -14.84 7.19
C ALA A 608 -6.48 -15.28 8.37
N ALA A 609 -7.50 -16.10 8.12
CA ALA A 609 -8.37 -16.63 9.17
C ALA A 609 -7.63 -17.58 10.12
N ASP A 610 -6.72 -18.41 9.62
CA ASP A 610 -5.95 -19.37 10.42
C ASP A 610 -4.74 -18.73 11.15
N GLY A 611 -4.32 -17.54 10.72
CA GLY A 611 -3.11 -16.86 11.19
C GLY A 611 -3.21 -16.31 12.62
N ALA A 612 -2.16 -16.52 13.41
CA ALA A 612 -2.13 -16.17 14.84
C ALA A 612 -1.84 -14.69 15.17
N SER A 613 -1.37 -13.83 14.24
CA SER A 613 -1.23 -12.37 14.47
C SER A 613 -0.63 -11.52 13.31
N ALA A 614 -0.34 -12.09 12.13
CA ALA A 614 0.27 -11.32 11.04
C ALA A 614 -0.70 -11.10 9.88
N SER A 615 -0.66 -9.90 9.30
CA SER A 615 -1.31 -9.61 8.02
C SER A 615 -0.68 -10.45 6.91
N VAL A 616 -1.49 -11.05 6.05
CA VAL A 616 -1.05 -11.84 4.90
C VAL A 616 -1.19 -10.98 3.65
N THR A 617 -0.11 -10.81 2.90
CA THR A 617 -0.09 -9.98 1.68
C THR A 617 0.37 -10.78 0.46
N ARG A 618 -0.31 -10.61 -0.68
CA ARG A 618 -0.02 -11.32 -1.93
C ARG A 618 -0.25 -10.44 -3.16
N ILE A 619 0.47 -10.72 -4.23
CA ILE A 619 0.15 -10.23 -5.59
C ILE A 619 -0.73 -11.28 -6.26
N LEU A 620 -1.88 -10.88 -6.80
CA LEU A 620 -2.83 -11.76 -7.48
C LEU A 620 -3.58 -11.03 -8.61
N GLN A 621 -4.38 -11.77 -9.37
CA GLN A 621 -5.33 -11.20 -10.31
C GLN A 621 -6.71 -11.13 -9.66
N HIS A 622 -7.39 -10.00 -9.78
CA HIS A 622 -8.76 -9.83 -9.28
C HIS A 622 -9.57 -9.02 -10.29
N ARG A 623 -10.70 -9.57 -10.76
CA ARG A 623 -11.61 -8.93 -11.74
C ARG A 623 -10.88 -8.41 -12.99
N GLY A 624 -9.93 -9.19 -13.50
CA GLY A 624 -9.14 -8.81 -14.67
C GLY A 624 -8.17 -7.64 -14.42
N GLN A 625 -7.78 -7.39 -13.16
CA GLN A 625 -6.74 -6.44 -12.78
C GLN A 625 -5.59 -7.16 -12.05
N TYR A 626 -4.36 -6.68 -12.21
CA TYR A 626 -3.26 -7.01 -11.29
C TYR A 626 -3.43 -6.21 -10.01
N VAL A 627 -3.47 -6.90 -8.87
CA VAL A 627 -3.67 -6.28 -7.56
C VAL A 627 -2.67 -6.78 -6.52
N ILE A 628 -2.33 -5.89 -5.59
CA ILE A 628 -1.83 -6.30 -4.27
C ILE A 628 -3.05 -6.47 -3.36
N ALA A 629 -3.16 -7.64 -2.73
CA ALA A 629 -4.17 -7.94 -1.73
C ALA A 629 -3.51 -8.15 -0.37
N ALA A 630 -4.02 -7.48 0.66
CA ALA A 630 -3.62 -7.66 2.03
C ALA A 630 -4.83 -8.03 2.89
N CYS A 631 -4.68 -9.03 3.74
CA CYS A 631 -5.73 -9.50 4.64
C CYS A 631 -5.20 -9.57 6.08
N SER A 632 -5.95 -9.00 7.03
CA SER A 632 -5.65 -9.16 8.46
C SER A 632 -6.88 -9.62 9.23
N ARG A 633 -6.65 -10.38 10.30
CA ARG A 633 -7.69 -10.90 11.20
C ARG A 633 -7.82 -10.01 12.43
N ALA A 634 -9.07 -9.75 12.82
CA ALA A 634 -9.41 -9.18 14.11
C ALA A 634 -9.00 -10.14 15.25
N VAL A 635 -8.05 -9.71 16.07
CA VAL A 635 -7.47 -10.50 17.18
C VAL A 635 -8.01 -10.12 18.55
N GLY A 636 -8.72 -8.99 18.65
CA GLY A 636 -9.23 -8.45 19.91
C GLY A 636 -8.52 -7.18 20.37
N TYR A 637 -9.12 -6.54 21.36
CA TYR A 637 -8.57 -5.38 22.06
C TYR A 637 -8.83 -5.56 23.56
N ARG A 638 -7.75 -5.61 24.36
CA ARG A 638 -7.81 -5.91 25.80
C ARG A 638 -8.51 -7.26 26.06
N GLU A 639 -9.57 -7.28 26.88
CA GLU A 639 -10.40 -8.45 27.14
C GLU A 639 -11.39 -8.79 26.02
N PHE A 640 -11.60 -7.90 25.04
CA PHE A 640 -12.49 -8.16 23.91
C PHE A 640 -11.93 -9.25 23.01
N ARG A 641 -12.77 -10.25 22.67
CA ARG A 641 -12.38 -11.49 21.94
C ARG A 641 -11.38 -12.39 22.66
N ALA A 642 -11.11 -12.17 23.95
CA ALA A 642 -10.25 -13.08 24.73
C ALA A 642 -10.90 -14.46 24.93
N ALA A 643 -12.23 -14.54 24.89
CA ALA A 643 -13.00 -15.78 24.94
C ALA A 643 -13.48 -16.19 23.54
N ASP A 644 -13.10 -17.39 23.11
CA ASP A 644 -13.51 -17.94 21.82
C ASP A 644 -15.04 -18.10 21.73
N GLY A 645 -15.60 -17.75 20.57
CA GLY A 645 -17.01 -18.01 20.24
C GLY A 645 -18.03 -16.99 20.79
N VAL A 646 -17.58 -15.94 21.48
CA VAL A 646 -18.46 -14.83 21.90
C VAL A 646 -18.71 -13.86 20.74
N GLU A 647 -17.63 -13.43 20.09
CA GLU A 647 -17.68 -12.49 18.97
C GLU A 647 -17.50 -13.21 17.63
N GLN A 648 -18.18 -12.74 16.59
CA GLN A 648 -17.96 -13.29 15.25
C GLN A 648 -16.56 -12.92 14.74
N PRO A 649 -15.82 -13.84 14.08
CA PRO A 649 -14.55 -13.49 13.43
C PRO A 649 -14.76 -12.52 12.27
N VAL A 650 -13.83 -11.57 12.10
CA VAL A 650 -13.83 -10.59 11.01
C VAL A 650 -12.41 -10.46 10.44
N LEU A 651 -12.32 -10.29 9.13
CA LEU A 651 -11.09 -9.95 8.41
C LEU A 651 -11.23 -8.56 7.80
N ALA A 652 -10.15 -7.77 7.78
CA ALA A 652 -10.03 -6.64 6.88
C ALA A 652 -9.28 -7.07 5.62
N VAL A 653 -9.77 -6.64 4.47
CA VAL A 653 -9.16 -6.87 3.16
C VAL A 653 -8.87 -5.52 2.53
N LEU A 654 -7.64 -5.34 2.05
CA LEU A 654 -7.23 -4.19 1.25
C LEU A 654 -6.79 -4.67 -0.13
N LEU A 655 -7.34 -4.06 -1.18
CA LEU A 655 -6.97 -4.30 -2.57
C LEU A 655 -6.39 -3.02 -3.17
N GLN A 656 -5.20 -3.10 -3.75
CA GLN A 656 -4.58 -2.02 -4.50
C GLN A 656 -4.40 -2.45 -5.96
N ALA A 657 -5.08 -1.77 -6.88
CA ALA A 657 -5.03 -2.06 -8.31
C ALA A 657 -3.89 -1.33 -9.02
N PHE A 658 -3.26 -2.02 -9.98
CA PHE A 658 -2.16 -1.51 -10.80
C PHE A 658 -2.51 -1.39 -12.28
N GLY A 659 -3.47 -2.19 -12.77
CA GLY A 659 -3.95 -2.13 -14.15
C GLY A 659 -4.52 -3.45 -14.66
N PRO A 660 -5.14 -3.44 -15.85
CA PRO A 660 -5.82 -4.62 -16.41
C PRO A 660 -4.85 -5.75 -16.74
N VAL A 661 -5.31 -7.00 -16.63
CA VAL A 661 -4.56 -8.18 -17.07
C VAL A 661 -4.35 -8.10 -18.58
N ARG A 662 -3.09 -8.21 -19.02
CA ARG A 662 -2.72 -8.18 -20.44
C ARG A 662 -2.36 -9.59 -20.88
N GLU A 663 -2.97 -10.06 -21.97
CA GLU A 663 -2.46 -11.22 -22.69
C GLU A 663 -1.19 -10.80 -23.44
N GLU A 664 -0.04 -10.89 -22.77
CA GLU A 664 1.23 -10.73 -23.46
C GLU A 664 1.46 -11.94 -24.37
N LEU A 665 1.57 -11.69 -25.68
CA LEU A 665 2.22 -12.63 -26.58
C LEU A 665 3.63 -12.86 -26.04
N PRO A 666 4.07 -14.12 -25.86
CA PRO A 666 5.36 -14.39 -25.26
C PRO A 666 6.46 -13.62 -26.01
N PRO A 667 7.41 -12.99 -25.29
CA PRO A 667 8.56 -12.39 -25.93
C PRO A 667 9.20 -13.48 -26.81
N GLN A 668 9.47 -13.16 -28.08
CA GLN A 668 10.24 -14.06 -28.93
C GLN A 668 11.60 -14.21 -28.26
N ALA A 669 11.93 -15.41 -27.78
CA ALA A 669 13.26 -15.71 -27.29
C ALA A 669 14.26 -15.32 -28.40
N GLY A 670 15.23 -14.46 -28.07
CA GLY A 670 16.25 -14.03 -29.02
C GLY A 670 16.92 -15.25 -29.64
N VAL A 671 16.76 -15.41 -30.95
CA VAL A 671 17.25 -16.59 -31.66
C VAL A 671 18.76 -16.44 -31.85
N ARG A 672 19.58 -17.01 -30.97
CA ARG A 672 21.03 -16.99 -31.17
C ARG A 672 21.40 -17.81 -32.41
N ILE A 673 22.19 -17.19 -33.28
CA ILE A 673 22.76 -17.83 -34.47
C ILE A 673 24.22 -18.14 -34.15
N GLU A 674 24.54 -19.43 -34.07
CA GLU A 674 25.90 -19.91 -33.85
C GLU A 674 26.74 -19.68 -35.12
N ARG A 675 27.93 -19.10 -34.94
CA ARG A 675 28.87 -18.85 -36.02
C ARG A 675 29.59 -20.17 -36.34
N LEU A 676 29.32 -20.74 -37.52
CA LEU A 676 29.77 -22.09 -37.91
C LEU A 676 30.96 -22.10 -38.88
N SER A 677 31.16 -21.05 -39.69
CA SER A 677 32.34 -20.89 -40.55
C SER A 677 32.78 -19.42 -40.66
N ASP A 678 34.07 -19.21 -40.94
CA ASP A 678 34.66 -17.92 -41.34
C ASP A 678 34.86 -17.86 -42.87
N SER A 679 34.06 -18.65 -43.60
CA SER A 679 34.05 -18.73 -45.06
C SER A 679 32.65 -18.48 -45.58
N GLY A 680 32.55 -17.86 -46.76
CA GLY A 680 31.28 -17.60 -47.42
C GLY A 680 30.94 -16.12 -47.52
N ALA A 681 29.72 -15.83 -47.93
CA ALA A 681 29.27 -14.45 -48.13
C ALA A 681 28.59 -13.91 -46.87
N ASP A 682 28.76 -12.61 -46.60
CA ASP A 682 28.08 -11.93 -45.51
C ASP A 682 26.60 -11.70 -45.82
N TYR A 683 25.75 -12.13 -44.89
CA TYR A 683 24.32 -11.89 -44.87
C TYR A 683 23.95 -11.07 -43.64
N ALA A 684 23.17 -10.02 -43.87
CA ALA A 684 22.57 -9.24 -42.82
C ALA A 684 21.18 -9.79 -42.50
N ILE A 685 20.99 -10.14 -41.24
CA ILE A 685 19.83 -10.86 -40.70
C ILE A 685 18.98 -9.88 -39.89
N PHE A 686 17.67 -9.97 -40.05
CA PHE A 686 16.69 -9.06 -39.47
C PHE A 686 15.32 -9.74 -39.34
N TYR A 687 14.42 -9.12 -38.58
CA TYR A 687 13.04 -9.55 -38.46
C TYR A 687 12.11 -8.68 -39.33
N ALA A 688 11.21 -9.32 -40.07
CA ALA A 688 10.09 -8.64 -40.73
C ALA A 688 8.84 -9.52 -40.65
N GLY A 689 7.73 -8.96 -40.16
CA GLY A 689 6.52 -9.73 -39.88
C GLY A 689 6.76 -10.85 -38.86
N ARG A 690 7.60 -10.61 -37.84
CA ARG A 690 8.07 -11.59 -36.82
C ARG A 690 8.79 -12.81 -37.38
N THR A 691 9.18 -12.77 -38.65
CA THR A 691 9.89 -13.85 -39.35
C THR A 691 11.35 -13.44 -39.55
N LEU A 692 12.26 -14.37 -39.29
CA LEU A 692 13.70 -14.14 -39.47
C LEU A 692 14.07 -14.24 -40.96
N MET A 693 14.63 -13.16 -41.49
CA MET A 693 14.98 -13.02 -42.90
C MET A 693 16.42 -12.52 -43.04
N ALA A 694 17.00 -12.69 -44.23
CA ALA A 694 18.36 -12.30 -44.55
C ALA A 694 18.45 -11.65 -45.93
N LEU A 695 19.38 -10.70 -46.07
CA LEU A 695 19.78 -10.11 -47.35
C LEU A 695 21.31 -10.11 -47.42
N ARG A 696 21.89 -10.26 -48.62
CA ARG A 696 23.34 -10.08 -48.83
C ARG A 696 23.79 -8.71 -48.29
N ALA A 697 24.76 -8.68 -47.39
CA ALA A 697 25.24 -7.45 -46.76
C ALA A 697 25.80 -6.45 -47.79
N ALA A 698 26.39 -6.95 -48.89
CA ALA A 698 26.90 -6.12 -49.99
C ALA A 698 25.85 -5.22 -50.67
N HIS A 699 24.56 -5.55 -50.54
CA HIS A 699 23.47 -4.73 -51.09
C HIS A 699 22.94 -3.69 -50.10
N ILE A 700 23.45 -3.65 -48.88
CA ILE A 700 22.98 -2.76 -47.81
C ILE A 700 23.98 -1.64 -47.61
N GLN A 701 23.49 -0.41 -47.54
CA GLN A 701 24.32 0.75 -47.19
C GLN A 701 24.41 0.90 -45.67
N GLU A 702 23.26 1.06 -45.01
CA GLU A 702 23.14 1.19 -43.56
C GLU A 702 21.69 0.96 -43.14
N ALA A 703 21.47 0.76 -41.85
CA ALA A 703 20.17 0.84 -41.21
C ALA A 703 20.06 2.14 -40.39
N VAL A 704 18.86 2.71 -40.38
CA VAL A 704 18.52 3.94 -39.64
C VAL A 704 17.19 3.79 -38.90
N PRO A 705 16.97 4.49 -37.78
CA PRO A 705 15.72 4.35 -37.03
C PRO A 705 14.51 4.84 -37.82
N PHE A 706 13.39 4.12 -37.71
CA PHE A 706 12.13 4.48 -38.36
C PHE A 706 11.62 5.87 -37.96
N ALA A 707 11.96 6.36 -36.77
CA ALA A 707 11.62 7.72 -36.31
C ALA A 707 12.11 8.84 -37.24
N ARG A 708 13.09 8.57 -38.14
CA ARG A 708 13.55 9.53 -39.16
C ARG A 708 12.66 9.58 -40.40
N VAL A 709 11.73 8.64 -40.57
CA VAL A 709 10.85 8.57 -41.73
C VAL A 709 9.74 9.59 -41.61
N GLN A 710 9.60 10.43 -42.63
CA GLN A 710 8.45 11.29 -42.78
C GLN A 710 7.32 10.49 -43.40
N ARG A 711 6.26 10.21 -42.62
CA ARG A 711 5.08 9.49 -43.10
C ARG A 711 4.35 10.33 -44.15
N THR A 712 3.96 9.70 -45.25
CA THR A 712 3.22 10.35 -46.33
C THR A 712 1.83 9.75 -46.43
N ALA A 713 0.79 10.56 -46.26
CA ALA A 713 -0.59 10.15 -46.51
C ALA A 713 -0.92 10.40 -48.00
N GLY A 714 -0.99 9.37 -48.83
CA GLY A 714 -1.54 9.51 -50.18
C GLY A 714 -1.01 8.58 -51.26
N ASN A 715 -1.87 8.37 -52.27
CA ASN A 715 -1.80 7.52 -53.46
C ASN A 715 -0.39 7.09 -53.91
N GLY A 716 -0.08 5.81 -53.69
CA GLY A 716 1.14 5.14 -54.12
C GLY A 716 1.04 3.63 -53.90
N HIS A 717 2.14 2.91 -54.13
CA HIS A 717 2.23 1.46 -53.89
C HIS A 717 1.78 1.10 -52.46
N PRO A 718 0.96 0.05 -52.23
CA PRO A 718 0.33 -0.25 -50.94
C PRO A 718 1.33 -0.50 -49.80
N ALA A 719 2.55 -0.94 -50.11
CA ALA A 719 3.63 -1.09 -49.14
C ALA A 719 4.42 0.20 -48.82
N ARG A 720 4.12 1.35 -49.45
CA ARG A 720 4.88 2.58 -49.22
C ARG A 720 4.47 3.22 -47.88
N VAL A 721 5.44 3.39 -46.98
CA VAL A 721 5.23 3.91 -45.62
C VAL A 721 5.54 5.40 -45.52
N GLY A 722 6.55 5.87 -46.26
CA GLY A 722 6.99 7.26 -46.21
C GLY A 722 8.29 7.51 -46.95
N MET A 723 8.94 8.62 -46.61
CA MET A 723 10.17 9.08 -47.24
C MET A 723 11.25 9.37 -46.20
N LEU A 724 12.51 9.12 -46.56
CA LEU A 724 13.67 9.35 -45.70
C LEU A 724 14.69 10.26 -46.42
N ASP A 725 15.20 11.25 -45.68
CA ASP A 725 16.31 12.09 -46.11
C ASP A 725 17.65 11.37 -45.90
N VAL A 726 18.36 11.08 -47.00
CA VAL A 726 19.69 10.49 -46.99
C VAL A 726 20.73 11.53 -47.46
N PRO A 727 21.76 11.83 -46.66
CA PRO A 727 22.81 12.77 -47.06
C PRO A 727 23.74 12.14 -48.10
N LEU A 728 23.96 12.83 -49.24
CA LEU A 728 24.99 12.48 -50.22
C LEU A 728 26.32 13.19 -49.91
N SER A 729 27.43 12.57 -50.32
CA SER A 729 28.74 13.21 -50.36
C SER A 729 28.67 14.52 -51.16
N GLY A 730 28.96 15.66 -50.52
CA GLY A 730 28.87 17.00 -51.12
C GLY A 730 27.71 17.89 -50.64
N GLY A 731 26.86 17.42 -49.72
CA GLY A 731 25.84 18.27 -49.06
C GLY A 731 24.49 18.35 -49.77
N HIS A 732 24.30 17.64 -50.89
CA HIS A 732 23.00 17.50 -51.53
C HIS A 732 22.14 16.44 -50.81
N LYS A 733 20.86 16.74 -50.57
CA LYS A 733 19.91 15.81 -49.95
C LYS A 733 19.25 14.94 -51.01
N HIS A 734 19.27 13.63 -50.84
CA HIS A 734 18.55 12.67 -51.67
C HIS A 734 17.41 12.03 -50.87
N PHE A 735 16.23 11.94 -51.48
CA PHE A 735 15.06 11.35 -50.85
C PHE A 735 14.90 9.90 -51.27
N VAL A 736 14.72 9.03 -50.28
CA VAL A 736 14.52 7.58 -50.48
C VAL A 736 13.12 7.18 -50.03
N TRP A 737 12.40 6.45 -50.87
CA TRP A 737 11.10 5.87 -50.51
C TRP A 737 11.28 4.66 -49.59
N VAL A 738 10.48 4.61 -48.52
CA VAL A 738 10.49 3.54 -47.53
C VAL A 738 9.27 2.63 -47.73
N PHE A 739 9.51 1.32 -47.81
CA PHE A 739 8.49 0.30 -48.03
C PHE A 739 8.45 -0.72 -46.88
N ASP A 740 7.26 -1.17 -46.51
CA ASP A 740 7.01 -2.23 -45.51
C ASP A 740 7.42 -3.60 -46.08
N LEU A 741 8.54 -4.14 -45.59
CA LEU A 741 9.04 -5.44 -46.03
C LEU A 741 8.15 -6.58 -45.55
N ALA A 742 7.53 -6.48 -44.38
CA ALA A 742 6.62 -7.50 -43.88
C ALA A 742 5.40 -7.63 -44.81
N LEU A 743 4.85 -6.50 -45.27
CA LEU A 743 3.74 -6.52 -46.23
C LEU A 743 4.17 -7.14 -47.57
N LEU A 744 5.36 -6.79 -48.06
CA LEU A 744 5.88 -7.35 -49.31
C LEU A 744 6.13 -8.85 -49.21
N ALA A 745 6.79 -9.30 -48.14
CA ALA A 745 7.22 -10.68 -47.97
C ALA A 745 6.09 -11.62 -47.52
N THR A 746 5.21 -11.17 -46.63
CA THR A 746 4.18 -12.03 -45.99
C THR A 746 2.75 -11.71 -46.41
N GLY A 747 2.55 -10.59 -47.13
CA GLY A 747 1.21 -10.09 -47.47
C GLY A 747 0.48 -9.43 -46.30
N ARG A 748 1.09 -9.32 -45.12
CA ARG A 748 0.53 -8.66 -43.94
C ARG A 748 1.45 -7.52 -43.49
N PRO A 749 0.91 -6.34 -43.17
CA PRO A 749 1.72 -5.22 -42.72
C PRO A 749 2.41 -5.54 -41.40
N GLY A 750 3.65 -5.06 -41.26
CA GLY A 750 4.44 -5.19 -40.04
C GLY A 750 3.91 -4.30 -38.93
N ALA A 751 4.08 -4.72 -37.67
CA ALA A 751 3.77 -3.87 -36.53
C ALA A 751 4.89 -2.85 -36.34
N VAL A 752 4.60 -1.57 -36.58
CA VAL A 752 5.57 -0.49 -36.36
C VAL A 752 5.67 -0.19 -34.87
N SER A 753 6.89 -0.28 -34.34
CA SER A 753 7.21 0.03 -32.95
C SER A 753 8.44 0.93 -32.86
N ASP A 754 8.80 1.33 -31.65
CA ASP A 754 10.07 2.04 -31.38
C ASP A 754 11.31 1.21 -31.74
N ASN A 755 11.15 -0.09 -31.97
CA ASN A 755 12.23 -0.99 -32.41
C ASN A 755 12.45 -0.91 -33.92
N SER A 756 11.45 -0.48 -34.69
CA SER A 756 11.48 -0.62 -36.14
C SER A 756 12.63 0.18 -36.77
N GLN A 757 13.34 -0.47 -37.69
CA GLN A 757 14.47 0.11 -38.42
C GLN A 757 14.15 0.18 -39.91
N VAL A 758 14.87 1.04 -40.63
CA VAL A 758 14.82 1.14 -42.08
C VAL A 758 16.19 0.79 -42.63
N MET A 759 16.27 -0.30 -43.39
CA MET A 759 17.48 -0.70 -44.10
C MET A 759 17.52 -0.01 -45.47
N LEU A 760 18.58 0.74 -45.74
CA LEU A 760 18.83 1.34 -47.04
C LEU A 760 19.53 0.33 -47.94
N VAL A 761 18.81 -0.17 -48.94
CA VAL A 761 19.31 -1.19 -49.86
C VAL A 761 19.53 -0.61 -51.25
N ARG A 762 20.65 -0.98 -51.87
CA ARG A 762 21.06 -0.52 -53.20
C ARG A 762 21.01 -1.66 -54.21
N GLN A 763 20.44 -1.37 -55.38
CA GLN A 763 20.55 -2.23 -56.54
C GLN A 763 20.89 -1.38 -57.78
N GLY A 764 22.09 -1.57 -58.34
CA GLY A 764 22.61 -0.68 -59.38
C GLY A 764 22.69 0.77 -58.89
N THR A 765 22.00 1.69 -59.58
CA THR A 765 21.93 3.12 -59.22
C THR A 765 20.74 3.48 -58.32
N ALA A 766 19.79 2.57 -58.10
CA ALA A 766 18.60 2.82 -57.29
C ALA A 766 18.85 2.49 -55.81
N THR A 767 18.27 3.30 -54.91
CA THR A 767 18.28 3.05 -53.46
C THR A 767 16.85 3.15 -52.94
N ILE A 768 16.43 2.18 -52.13
CA ILE A 768 15.12 2.16 -51.44
C ILE A 768 15.34 1.88 -49.95
N GLY A 769 14.39 2.29 -49.13
CA GLY A 769 14.33 1.94 -47.71
C GLY A 769 13.38 0.77 -47.50
N LEU A 770 13.81 -0.24 -46.74
CA LEU A 770 12.99 -1.36 -46.30
C LEU A 770 12.75 -1.26 -44.81
N LEU A 771 11.49 -1.06 -44.41
CA LEU A 771 11.07 -1.09 -43.02
C LEU A 771 11.08 -2.54 -42.52
N VAL A 772 11.78 -2.77 -41.42
CA VAL A 772 11.90 -4.04 -40.72
C VAL A 772 11.50 -3.88 -39.25
N ASP A 773 11.08 -4.98 -38.63
CA ASP A 773 10.63 -4.99 -37.24
C ASP A 773 11.80 -4.74 -36.29
N ASP A 774 12.93 -5.42 -36.51
CA ASP A 774 14.17 -5.28 -35.73
C ASP A 774 15.39 -5.80 -36.50
N LEU A 775 16.59 -5.39 -36.11
CA LEU A 775 17.86 -5.93 -36.63
C LEU A 775 18.31 -7.11 -35.78
N HIS A 776 19.04 -8.05 -36.37
CA HIS A 776 19.56 -9.20 -35.63
C HIS A 776 21.09 -9.24 -35.62
N SER A 777 21.71 -9.68 -36.71
CA SER A 777 23.16 -9.83 -36.81
C SER A 777 23.63 -9.81 -38.26
N VAL A 778 24.95 -9.75 -38.47
CA VAL A 778 25.59 -9.98 -39.77
C VAL A 778 26.48 -11.21 -39.61
N GLN A 779 26.25 -12.22 -40.44
CA GLN A 779 26.94 -13.52 -40.35
C GLN A 779 27.32 -14.02 -41.74
N GLN A 780 28.38 -14.83 -41.80
CA GLN A 780 28.81 -15.50 -43.03
C GLN A 780 28.12 -16.86 -43.15
N PHE A 781 27.69 -17.16 -44.37
CA PHE A 781 27.15 -18.47 -44.71
C PHE A 781 27.75 -18.97 -46.02
N ASP A 782 28.08 -20.25 -46.06
CA ASP A 782 28.61 -20.92 -47.23
C ASP A 782 27.49 -21.39 -48.16
N ALA A 783 27.85 -21.68 -49.42
CA ALA A 783 26.88 -22.19 -50.39
C ALA A 783 26.23 -23.52 -49.95
N ALA A 784 26.92 -24.30 -49.10
CA ALA A 784 26.42 -25.55 -48.53
C ALA A 784 25.31 -25.35 -47.49
N ASP A 785 25.23 -24.18 -46.86
CA ASP A 785 24.20 -23.84 -45.87
C ASP A 785 22.88 -23.44 -46.53
N MET A 786 22.87 -23.26 -47.85
CA MET A 786 21.70 -22.83 -48.60
C MET A 786 20.87 -24.03 -49.05
N THR A 787 19.56 -23.95 -48.87
CA THR A 787 18.59 -24.93 -49.41
C THR A 787 17.48 -24.23 -50.19
N GLY A 788 16.85 -24.91 -51.13
CA GLY A 788 15.67 -24.39 -51.83
C GLY A 788 14.50 -24.20 -50.85
N SER A 789 13.69 -23.16 -51.06
CA SER A 789 12.49 -22.92 -50.27
C SER A 789 11.38 -23.94 -50.62
N PRO A 790 10.78 -24.62 -49.63
CA PRO A 790 9.68 -25.56 -49.86
C PRO A 790 8.35 -24.87 -50.22
N LEU A 791 8.26 -23.54 -50.08
CA LEU A 791 7.06 -22.74 -50.30
C LEU A 791 6.87 -22.22 -51.74
N GLY A 792 7.73 -22.63 -52.69
CA GLY A 792 7.42 -22.56 -54.13
C GLY A 792 8.54 -22.03 -55.04
N HIS A 793 8.71 -22.70 -56.19
CA HIS A 793 9.62 -22.35 -57.29
C HIS A 793 9.01 -21.39 -58.33
N GLY A 794 8.06 -20.53 -57.94
CA GLY A 794 7.46 -19.55 -58.85
C GLY A 794 8.38 -18.34 -59.11
N GLU A 795 8.28 -17.73 -60.29
CA GLU A 795 9.00 -16.48 -60.66
C GLU A 795 8.73 -15.31 -59.69
N LEU A 796 7.63 -15.37 -58.92
CA LEU A 796 7.16 -14.30 -58.01
C LEU A 796 7.53 -14.51 -56.52
N ALA A 797 8.19 -15.61 -56.13
CA ALA A 797 8.55 -15.84 -54.74
C ALA A 797 9.73 -14.94 -54.30
N LEU A 798 9.51 -14.08 -53.30
CA LEU A 798 10.52 -13.14 -52.77
C LEU A 798 11.67 -13.81 -52.00
N ALA A 799 11.46 -15.04 -51.50
CA ALA A 799 12.47 -15.81 -50.76
C ALA A 799 12.67 -17.20 -51.40
N PRO A 800 13.38 -17.30 -52.53
CA PRO A 800 13.56 -18.55 -53.26
C PRO A 800 14.47 -19.56 -52.54
N ARG A 801 15.27 -19.10 -51.57
CA ARG A 801 16.23 -19.91 -50.82
C ARG A 801 16.07 -19.70 -49.31
N LEU A 802 16.47 -20.72 -48.55
CA LEU A 802 16.56 -20.69 -47.09
C LEU A 802 18.00 -20.94 -46.68
N ILE A 803 18.46 -20.21 -45.66
CA ILE A 803 19.73 -20.43 -44.98
C ILE A 803 19.49 -21.39 -43.82
N LYS A 804 20.25 -22.48 -43.75
CA LYS A 804 20.29 -23.42 -42.62
C LYS A 804 21.30 -22.94 -41.59
N ALA A 805 20.82 -22.32 -40.52
CA ALA A 805 21.63 -21.95 -39.37
C ALA A 805 21.51 -23.00 -38.25
N ASN A 806 22.43 -22.96 -37.28
CA ASN A 806 22.46 -23.85 -36.10
C ASN A 806 22.32 -25.33 -36.48
N GLN A 807 23.17 -25.82 -37.39
CA GLN A 807 23.14 -27.21 -37.88
C GLN A 807 21.78 -27.62 -38.49
N GLY A 808 21.04 -26.67 -39.05
CA GLY A 808 19.74 -26.90 -39.69
C GLY A 808 18.54 -26.85 -38.75
N GLN A 809 18.73 -26.52 -37.46
CA GLN A 809 17.64 -26.30 -36.51
C GLN A 809 16.94 -24.94 -36.70
N LEU A 810 17.58 -24.01 -37.42
CA LEU A 810 17.05 -22.70 -37.74
C LEU A 810 17.05 -22.48 -39.25
N LEU A 811 15.91 -22.07 -39.80
CA LEU A 811 15.77 -21.72 -41.21
C LEU A 811 15.51 -20.22 -41.34
N ILE A 812 16.32 -19.53 -42.14
CA ILE A 812 16.24 -18.09 -42.38
C ILE A 812 15.89 -17.84 -43.85
N GLN A 813 14.94 -16.97 -44.12
CA GLN A 813 14.51 -16.68 -45.50
C GLN A 813 15.49 -15.72 -46.19
N GLU A 814 16.14 -16.15 -47.27
CA GLU A 814 17.01 -15.27 -48.08
C GLU A 814 16.12 -14.47 -49.05
N ILE A 815 16.04 -13.15 -48.84
CA ILE A 815 15.28 -12.24 -49.70
C ILE A 815 16.07 -11.98 -50.98
N ASP A 816 15.43 -12.26 -52.12
CA ASP A 816 15.93 -11.96 -53.45
C ASP A 816 15.62 -10.49 -53.79
N LEU A 817 16.67 -9.69 -53.87
CA LEU A 817 16.55 -8.25 -54.09
C LEU A 817 16.08 -7.92 -55.51
N GLU A 818 16.45 -8.71 -56.53
CA GLU A 818 16.02 -8.50 -57.92
C GLU A 818 14.50 -8.62 -58.02
N ARG A 819 13.96 -9.71 -57.48
CA ARG A 819 12.51 -9.96 -57.43
C ARG A 819 11.77 -8.90 -56.62
N LEU A 820 12.37 -8.41 -55.54
CA LEU A 820 11.80 -7.33 -54.73
C LEU A 820 11.66 -6.03 -55.52
N TYR A 821 12.66 -5.65 -56.31
CA TYR A 821 12.59 -4.45 -57.14
C TYR A 821 11.63 -4.59 -58.33
N GLU A 822 11.51 -5.77 -58.95
CA GLU A 822 10.49 -6.04 -59.97
C GLU A 822 9.09 -5.87 -59.39
N ARG A 823 8.85 -6.40 -58.18
CA ARG A 823 7.56 -6.30 -57.50
C ARG A 823 7.18 -4.87 -57.10
N LEU A 824 8.15 -3.99 -56.88
CA LEU A 824 7.93 -2.57 -56.60
C LEU A 824 7.73 -1.71 -57.87
N ARG A 825 8.08 -2.24 -59.05
CA ARG A 825 7.88 -1.58 -60.35
C ARG A 825 6.56 -1.98 -61.02
N ALA A 826 6.04 -3.16 -60.70
CA ALA A 826 4.69 -3.61 -61.05
C ALA A 826 3.63 -2.83 -60.26
#